data_AF-A0A939V9U0-F1
#
_entry.id   AF-A0A939V9U0-F1
#
_cell.length_a   1.000
_cell.length_b   1.000
_cell.length_c   1.000
_cell.angle_alpha   90.00
_cell.angle_beta   90.00
_cell.angle_gamma   90.00
#
_symmetry.space_group_name_H-M   'P 1'
#
loop_
_entity.id
_entity.type
_entity.pdbx_description
1 polymer ?
#
loop_
_entity_poly.entity_id
_entity_poly.type
_entity_poly.pdbx_seq_one_letter_code
_entity_poly.pdbx_strand_id
1 'polypeptide(L)'
;MKKIFFGLFALLLSAQLYASSYVVSGHVFDQSGRPIADVKVTDGYKFVRTDAQGAYEIDVHDDATFVYVTIPAGYETPEWHGAPLFYHELDRKGSTQSVDFNLVKTGVDETRHMFMVWADVQVYEEEEIEYVKVAAADAAQVAEEAGIPAFGVSCGDITGDWWSGMSVDIQKATAEAGFPFFTLMGNHDYKGDAKTNEDSKRLYTDLFGPTYYSFDKGQVHYIVMDDVFNYSRHYVGYIEKHQLEWIKRDLEDVPAGNLVVVFSHIPTYSSQAMEQNWQGETMNNIVTNRQALYDILKPYNAHICSAHKHFAENYEIAPGLMEHNAAPLSGLFWQALIAADGVPWGYYVYEVDGQNIKWYFKGVGLPKDKQFSAYRVGEDPEKPDCVVANVWNYDSKWKVEWSENGVPKGEMERYTGHDRAIMKDIHDRCEKEYKWKYLGPANSVHLFCAKPSSPDSFVEITVTDGFGNVSKWDNSRLIYKTDVYSWNSETVVDGLTTAKAYTAPSHPEYGTYTGASRLETYLYDMAVNELTLNKEKDGTYRTGQLWAGVWTRDMSYSAILSLAHVDPDGMKACLLRKVDRKNRIIQDTGTGGSWPCSTDREIWAAAAWEIYLETGSEAWLRQVYHIIRRSLDADRVVAYNPATGLYRGESSFIDWRDQSYPEWMQPVDIAQSECLGTNAVFYRALDVLARMAMVIGHKSDAKKYAAQAEALKDAINTYLWMEDKGYYAQYIYGRNSRVLSPRCETLGESLCILWGIADDHKAAAIMEKMPLAPYGPVIFSPQIAARGSYHNNAVWPFVTSFYGAAAAKAGNRAALLHALGSNARAAAVFGSHMENLVATDGTTHTALDSPRQLWSIAGYIGLTRTALLGINYEADGIHFAPVVPASMEGARSLTGLKYRGMTLDVNVIGEGSIIKSFKLDGEPAEPFVPNTLTGEHSIEIVMVSDYYAAADKVTILPVQFDIDYPRVSLSDGTLAWNAVEGAASYSVLCDGVSVAEISGTSFDVKEPGEYVVIASTIGGTHSFMSEPIRVGLKEVPPIKCEATLGSRRGSQLKVVLIAPVTGTYWVDFSYSNGNGDLTTHQKCATRALYIDGKRVDSIVMPQRGTDWSEVGWTNSVKVDLTSGEHSIELRYIEENVNMDIDTDSAVVRELRLSYKNK
;
A
#
# COMPACT_ATOMS: atom_id res chain seq x y z
N MET A 1 -62.95 -97.36 11.72
CA MET A 1 -63.78 -96.43 10.94
C MET A 1 -63.04 -95.09 10.95
N LYS A 2 -62.21 -94.78 9.95
CA LYS A 2 -62.53 -94.34 8.57
C LYS A 2 -63.35 -93.04 8.53
N LYS A 3 -62.70 -92.02 7.96
CA LYS A 3 -63.24 -90.88 7.21
C LYS A 3 -63.90 -89.76 8.05
N ILE A 4 -63.20 -88.62 8.17
CA ILE A 4 -63.45 -87.39 7.39
C ILE A 4 -62.09 -86.66 7.28
N PHE A 5 -61.28 -87.18 6.37
CA PHE A 5 -60.26 -86.46 5.60
C PHE A 5 -60.95 -86.17 4.26
N PHE A 6 -60.66 -85.03 3.60
CA PHE A 6 -61.29 -84.46 2.40
C PHE A 6 -62.47 -83.51 2.68
N GLY A 7 -62.17 -82.22 2.79
CA GLY A 7 -63.21 -81.18 2.80
C GLY A 7 -62.77 -79.75 3.09
N LEU A 8 -61.51 -79.50 3.47
CA LEU A 8 -60.99 -78.13 3.69
C LEU A 8 -59.47 -78.01 3.42
N PHE A 9 -59.00 -78.75 2.41
CA PHE A 9 -57.60 -78.70 1.93
C PHE A 9 -57.50 -78.03 0.54
N ALA A 10 -58.57 -77.35 0.08
CA ALA A 10 -58.67 -76.77 -1.27
C ALA A 10 -59.49 -75.47 -1.32
N LEU A 11 -59.36 -74.61 -0.30
CA LEU A 11 -59.60 -73.17 -0.44
C LEU A 11 -58.43 -72.43 0.23
N LEU A 12 -57.37 -72.26 -0.57
CA LEU A 12 -56.51 -71.06 -0.65
C LEU A 12 -55.76 -70.69 0.65
N LEU A 13 -54.49 -70.99 0.87
CA LEU A 13 -53.35 -71.11 -0.07
C LEU A 13 -53.32 -69.99 -1.12
N SER A 14 -53.53 -68.75 -0.66
CA SER A 14 -53.12 -67.51 -1.34
C SER A 14 -53.20 -66.33 -0.35
N ALA A 15 -52.41 -66.42 0.72
CA ALA A 15 -51.87 -65.25 1.37
C ALA A 15 -50.38 -65.53 1.54
N GLN A 16 -49.68 -65.65 0.40
CA GLN A 16 -48.35 -65.06 0.38
C GLN A 16 -48.57 -63.63 0.85
N LEU A 17 -48.11 -63.32 2.07
CA LEU A 17 -47.59 -61.99 2.34
C LEU A 17 -46.52 -61.77 1.27
N TYR A 18 -46.94 -61.30 0.10
CA TYR A 18 -46.05 -60.58 -0.78
C TYR A 18 -45.61 -59.40 0.06
N ALA A 19 -44.42 -59.48 0.66
CA ALA A 19 -43.63 -58.27 0.84
C ALA A 19 -43.66 -57.62 -0.55
N SER A 20 -44.31 -56.45 -0.65
CA SER A 20 -44.36 -55.73 -1.91
C SER A 20 -42.94 -55.26 -2.18
N SER A 21 -42.16 -56.08 -2.90
CA SER A 21 -40.84 -55.71 -3.40
C SER A 21 -41.00 -54.44 -4.22
N TYR A 22 -40.36 -53.35 -3.78
CA TYR A 22 -40.33 -52.12 -4.54
C TYR A 22 -39.11 -52.21 -5.47
N VAL A 23 -39.35 -52.26 -6.78
CA VAL A 23 -38.27 -52.49 -7.75
C VAL A 23 -37.93 -51.20 -8.48
N VAL A 24 -36.66 -50.82 -8.46
CA VAL A 24 -36.15 -49.73 -9.28
C VAL A 24 -35.35 -50.31 -10.44
N SER A 25 -35.62 -49.83 -11.65
CA SER A 25 -34.90 -50.26 -12.85
C SER A 25 -34.58 -49.08 -13.75
N GLY A 26 -33.46 -49.13 -14.46
CA GLY A 26 -33.14 -48.13 -15.47
C GLY A 26 -31.77 -48.35 -16.06
N HIS A 27 -31.16 -47.30 -16.58
CA HIS A 27 -29.89 -47.37 -17.27
C HIS A 27 -28.90 -46.32 -16.77
N VAL A 28 -27.61 -46.61 -16.92
CA VAL A 28 -26.54 -45.62 -16.76
C VAL A 28 -25.94 -45.32 -18.13
N PHE A 29 -26.00 -44.04 -18.53
CA PHE A 29 -25.50 -43.55 -19.81
C PHE A 29 -24.41 -42.50 -19.62
N ASP A 30 -23.56 -42.31 -20.62
CA ASP A 30 -22.72 -41.12 -20.75
C ASP A 30 -23.51 -39.95 -21.35
N GLN A 31 -22.92 -38.74 -21.37
CA GLN A 31 -23.54 -37.52 -21.88
C GLN A 31 -23.91 -37.58 -23.38
N SER A 32 -23.41 -38.58 -24.11
CA SER A 32 -23.76 -38.84 -25.52
C SER A 32 -24.85 -39.91 -25.69
N GLY A 33 -25.41 -40.42 -24.58
CA GLY A 33 -26.41 -41.49 -24.56
C GLY A 33 -25.83 -42.90 -24.76
N ARG A 34 -24.52 -43.10 -24.58
CA ARG A 34 -23.91 -44.45 -24.68
C ARG A 34 -24.02 -45.17 -23.34
N PRO A 35 -24.37 -46.47 -23.32
CA PRO A 35 -24.49 -47.22 -22.08
C PRO A 35 -23.13 -47.44 -21.40
N ILE A 36 -23.12 -47.40 -20.07
CA ILE A 36 -21.95 -47.63 -19.22
C ILE A 36 -22.18 -48.92 -18.42
N ALA A 37 -21.37 -49.93 -18.69
CA ALA A 37 -21.43 -51.23 -18.03
C ALA A 37 -20.64 -51.23 -16.71
N ASP A 38 -20.98 -52.18 -15.84
CA ASP A 38 -20.27 -52.45 -14.58
C ASP A 38 -20.25 -51.29 -13.57
N VAL A 39 -21.22 -50.39 -13.65
CA VAL A 39 -21.41 -49.29 -12.68
C VAL A 39 -22.15 -49.84 -11.47
N LYS A 40 -21.62 -49.59 -10.26
CA LYS A 40 -22.29 -49.92 -9.00
C LYS A 40 -23.48 -48.98 -8.78
N VAL A 41 -24.67 -49.56 -8.64
CA VAL A 41 -25.90 -48.87 -8.26
C VAL A 41 -26.35 -49.38 -6.90
N THR A 42 -26.66 -48.49 -5.97
CA THR A 42 -27.00 -48.81 -4.58
C THR A 42 -28.24 -48.07 -4.11
N ASP A 43 -28.93 -48.66 -3.15
CA ASP A 43 -30.02 -48.04 -2.37
C ASP A 43 -29.58 -47.66 -0.94
N GLY A 44 -28.26 -47.71 -0.67
CA GLY A 44 -27.67 -47.53 0.65
C GLY A 44 -27.60 -48.81 1.51
N TYR A 45 -28.16 -49.93 1.05
CA TYR A 45 -28.13 -51.22 1.76
C TYR A 45 -27.58 -52.36 0.90
N LYS A 46 -27.85 -52.33 -0.40
CA LYS A 46 -27.52 -53.35 -1.39
C LYS A 46 -26.79 -52.70 -2.57
N PHE A 47 -26.10 -53.52 -3.35
CA PHE A 47 -25.47 -53.11 -4.60
C PHE A 47 -25.96 -54.03 -5.73
N VAL A 48 -26.17 -53.45 -6.90
CA VAL A 48 -26.28 -54.14 -8.19
C VAL A 48 -25.32 -53.49 -9.18
N ARG A 49 -25.07 -54.16 -10.31
CA ARG A 49 -24.17 -53.66 -11.36
C ARG A 49 -24.92 -53.53 -12.67
N THR A 50 -24.58 -52.49 -13.43
CA THR A 50 -25.13 -52.35 -14.77
C THR A 50 -24.58 -53.41 -15.71
N ASP A 51 -25.43 -53.93 -16.60
CA ASP A 51 -25.02 -54.88 -17.63
C ASP A 51 -24.31 -54.19 -18.82
N ALA A 52 -24.00 -54.96 -19.87
CA ALA A 52 -23.34 -54.43 -21.07
C ALA A 52 -24.18 -53.40 -21.86
N GLN A 53 -25.47 -53.28 -21.56
CA GLN A 53 -26.39 -52.28 -22.12
C GLN A 53 -26.61 -51.12 -21.13
N GLY A 54 -25.85 -51.08 -20.03
CA GLY A 54 -25.98 -50.07 -18.99
C GLY A 54 -27.21 -50.27 -18.11
N ALA A 55 -27.97 -51.36 -18.29
CA ALA A 55 -29.23 -51.58 -17.58
C ALA A 55 -28.98 -52.16 -16.18
N TYR A 56 -29.79 -51.75 -15.20
CA TYR A 56 -29.81 -52.30 -13.85
C TYR A 56 -31.24 -52.50 -13.34
N GLU A 57 -31.39 -53.42 -12.40
CA GLU A 57 -32.62 -53.62 -11.63
C GLU A 57 -32.23 -53.92 -10.17
N ILE A 58 -32.84 -53.22 -9.23
CA ILE A 58 -32.61 -53.39 -7.79
C ILE A 58 -33.94 -53.51 -7.05
N ASP A 59 -34.08 -54.59 -6.28
CA ASP A 59 -35.13 -54.75 -5.28
C ASP A 59 -34.73 -53.98 -4.02
N VAL A 60 -35.25 -52.76 -3.87
CA VAL A 60 -34.77 -51.82 -2.86
C VAL A 60 -35.19 -52.26 -1.46
N HIS A 61 -34.33 -51.99 -0.48
CA HIS A 61 -34.63 -52.18 0.93
C HIS A 61 -35.83 -51.33 1.37
N ASP A 62 -36.63 -51.81 2.33
CA ASP A 62 -37.85 -51.12 2.77
C ASP A 62 -37.56 -49.73 3.37
N ASP A 63 -36.42 -49.60 4.05
CA ASP A 63 -35.98 -48.34 4.69
C ASP A 63 -35.16 -47.42 3.75
N ALA A 64 -34.89 -47.83 2.51
CA ALA A 64 -34.14 -47.00 1.56
C ALA A 64 -34.95 -45.75 1.15
N THR A 65 -34.30 -44.61 1.09
CA THR A 65 -34.87 -43.33 0.65
C THR A 65 -34.40 -42.90 -0.73
N PHE A 66 -33.21 -43.36 -1.15
CA PHE A 66 -32.59 -43.02 -2.43
C PHE A 66 -32.14 -44.26 -3.19
N VAL A 67 -31.99 -44.10 -4.51
CA VAL A 67 -31.15 -44.95 -5.38
C VAL A 67 -30.06 -44.08 -5.98
N TYR A 68 -28.83 -44.55 -6.00
CA TYR A 68 -27.68 -43.74 -6.41
C TYR A 68 -26.52 -44.59 -6.93
N VAL A 69 -25.59 -43.96 -7.64
CA VAL A 69 -24.43 -44.63 -8.24
C VAL A 69 -23.16 -44.33 -7.47
N THR A 70 -22.26 -45.32 -7.37
CA THR A 70 -20.85 -45.03 -7.13
C THR A 70 -20.29 -44.46 -8.43
N ILE A 71 -19.90 -43.18 -8.43
CA ILE A 71 -19.41 -42.52 -9.64
C ILE A 71 -18.13 -43.23 -10.08
N PRO A 72 -18.08 -43.86 -11.28
CA PRO A 72 -16.91 -44.59 -11.73
C PRO A 72 -15.80 -43.66 -12.21
N ALA A 73 -14.54 -44.10 -12.08
CA ALA A 73 -13.37 -43.33 -12.52
C ALA A 73 -13.48 -42.90 -14.00
N GLY A 74 -13.03 -41.68 -14.31
CA GLY A 74 -13.14 -41.08 -15.64
C GLY A 74 -14.53 -40.51 -15.98
N TYR A 75 -15.44 -40.47 -15.00
CA TYR A 75 -16.75 -39.87 -15.10
C TYR A 75 -17.05 -38.94 -13.92
N GLU A 76 -17.86 -37.93 -14.19
CA GLU A 76 -18.47 -37.02 -13.24
C GLU A 76 -20.00 -37.07 -13.41
N THR A 77 -20.74 -36.38 -12.55
CA THR A 77 -22.21 -36.25 -12.68
C THR A 77 -22.57 -34.81 -13.05
N PRO A 78 -23.80 -34.57 -13.53
CA PRO A 78 -24.38 -33.23 -13.45
C PRO A 78 -24.29 -32.69 -12.02
N GLU A 79 -24.24 -31.36 -11.90
CA GLU A 79 -24.13 -30.68 -10.63
C GLU A 79 -25.40 -29.91 -10.29
N TRP A 80 -25.72 -29.85 -9.00
CA TRP A 80 -26.72 -28.95 -8.43
C TRP A 80 -25.99 -27.93 -7.55
N HIS A 81 -25.92 -26.67 -8.00
CA HIS A 81 -25.16 -25.61 -7.31
C HIS A 81 -23.72 -26.01 -6.96
N GLY A 82 -23.03 -26.76 -7.82
CA GLY A 82 -21.67 -27.27 -7.59
C GLY A 82 -21.56 -28.58 -6.81
N ALA A 83 -22.68 -29.10 -6.26
CA ALA A 83 -22.72 -30.42 -5.63
C ALA A 83 -23.00 -31.52 -6.67
N PRO A 84 -22.26 -32.64 -6.68
CA PRO A 84 -22.55 -33.77 -7.55
C PRO A 84 -23.95 -34.36 -7.37
N LEU A 85 -24.74 -34.46 -8.44
CA LEU A 85 -26.07 -35.07 -8.46
C LEU A 85 -26.00 -36.52 -8.98
N PHE A 86 -25.73 -37.45 -8.06
CA PHE A 86 -25.54 -38.89 -8.35
C PHE A 86 -26.67 -39.79 -7.83
N TYR A 87 -27.77 -39.19 -7.35
CA TYR A 87 -28.87 -39.89 -6.67
C TYR A 87 -30.25 -39.47 -7.18
N HIS A 88 -31.23 -40.33 -6.92
CA HIS A 88 -32.66 -40.04 -7.09
C HIS A 88 -33.45 -40.50 -5.86
N GLU A 89 -34.39 -39.68 -5.40
CA GLU A 89 -35.33 -40.04 -4.35
C GLU A 89 -36.32 -41.11 -4.83
N LEU A 90 -36.69 -42.03 -3.93
CA LEU A 90 -37.62 -43.12 -4.20
C LEU A 90 -39.08 -42.66 -4.04
N ASP A 91 -39.88 -42.68 -5.12
CA ASP A 91 -41.31 -42.37 -5.07
C ASP A 91 -42.12 -43.60 -4.62
N ARG A 92 -42.25 -43.77 -3.31
CA ARG A 92 -42.95 -44.90 -2.67
C ARG A 92 -44.48 -44.92 -2.89
N LYS A 93 -45.04 -44.09 -3.79
CA LYS A 93 -46.47 -44.15 -4.15
C LYS A 93 -46.84 -45.39 -4.98
N GLY A 94 -45.88 -46.03 -5.64
CA GLY A 94 -46.05 -47.24 -6.46
C GLY A 94 -45.30 -48.47 -5.93
N SER A 95 -45.21 -49.53 -6.75
CA SER A 95 -44.37 -50.70 -6.48
C SER A 95 -43.14 -50.79 -7.38
N THR A 96 -43.01 -49.89 -8.36
CA THR A 96 -41.87 -49.81 -9.27
C THR A 96 -41.56 -48.36 -9.64
N GLN A 97 -40.29 -48.04 -9.86
CA GLN A 97 -39.85 -46.74 -10.38
C GLN A 97 -38.77 -46.94 -11.44
N SER A 98 -38.78 -46.09 -12.47
CA SER A 98 -37.74 -46.09 -13.50
C SER A 98 -36.81 -44.90 -13.29
N VAL A 99 -35.50 -45.16 -13.20
CA VAL A 99 -34.48 -44.14 -12.92
C VAL A 99 -33.26 -44.34 -13.82
N ASP A 100 -32.99 -43.38 -14.69
CA ASP A 100 -31.78 -43.37 -15.51
C ASP A 100 -30.75 -42.37 -14.96
N PHE A 101 -29.49 -42.78 -14.89
CA PHE A 101 -28.36 -41.92 -14.52
C PHE A 101 -27.59 -41.49 -15.77
N ASN A 102 -27.29 -40.20 -15.89
CA ASN A 102 -26.51 -39.66 -17.00
C ASN A 102 -25.19 -39.09 -16.47
N LEU A 103 -24.09 -39.77 -16.75
CA LEU A 103 -22.74 -39.39 -16.32
C LEU A 103 -22.04 -38.57 -17.40
N VAL A 104 -21.15 -37.69 -16.98
CA VAL A 104 -20.32 -36.86 -17.85
C VAL A 104 -18.93 -37.45 -17.90
N LYS A 105 -18.51 -37.97 -19.05
CA LYS A 105 -17.13 -38.42 -19.24
C LYS A 105 -16.16 -37.24 -19.16
N THR A 106 -15.18 -37.29 -18.26
CA THR A 106 -14.28 -36.16 -17.95
C THR A 106 -13.30 -35.87 -19.09
N GLY A 107 -12.83 -36.91 -19.78
CA GLY A 107 -11.93 -36.79 -20.95
C GLY A 107 -10.49 -36.38 -20.60
N VAL A 108 -10.16 -36.30 -19.31
CA VAL A 108 -8.84 -35.94 -18.76
C VAL A 108 -8.23 -37.14 -18.02
N ASP A 109 -6.90 -37.15 -17.90
CA ASP A 109 -6.20 -38.15 -17.08
C ASP A 109 -6.33 -37.78 -15.60
N GLU A 110 -6.98 -38.64 -14.83
CA GLU A 110 -7.20 -38.49 -13.38
C GLU A 110 -6.17 -39.21 -12.53
N THR A 111 -5.12 -39.79 -13.14
CA THR A 111 -4.03 -40.46 -12.39
C THR A 111 -3.42 -39.51 -11.37
N ARG A 112 -3.24 -38.25 -11.76
CA ARG A 112 -2.92 -37.15 -10.86
C ARG A 112 -4.16 -36.30 -10.67
N HIS A 113 -4.54 -36.08 -9.42
CA HIS A 113 -5.62 -35.17 -9.05
C HIS A 113 -5.38 -34.66 -7.64
N MET A 114 -6.18 -33.69 -7.21
CA MET A 114 -6.18 -33.22 -5.83
C MET A 114 -7.58 -33.18 -5.25
N PHE A 115 -7.65 -33.22 -3.92
CA PHE A 115 -8.87 -32.91 -3.21
C PHE A 115 -8.62 -31.95 -2.05
N MET A 116 -9.64 -31.14 -1.74
CA MET A 116 -9.59 -30.14 -0.69
C MET A 116 -10.62 -30.43 0.39
N VAL A 117 -10.19 -30.49 1.64
CA VAL A 117 -11.05 -30.76 2.80
C VAL A 117 -11.33 -29.45 3.52
N TRP A 118 -12.61 -29.08 3.57
CA TRP A 118 -13.12 -27.93 4.30
C TRP A 118 -13.90 -28.46 5.50
N ALA A 119 -13.33 -28.33 6.69
CA ALA A 119 -14.00 -28.70 7.94
C ALA A 119 -14.79 -27.51 8.49
N ASP A 120 -15.97 -27.79 9.06
CA ASP A 120 -16.76 -26.82 9.85
C ASP A 120 -16.85 -25.43 9.19
N VAL A 121 -17.41 -25.38 7.96
CA VAL A 121 -17.69 -24.12 7.26
C VAL A 121 -18.61 -23.25 8.12
N GLN A 122 -19.57 -23.89 8.78
CA GLN A 122 -20.34 -23.47 9.95
C GLN A 122 -20.75 -22.00 9.96
N VAL A 123 -21.39 -21.57 8.88
CA VAL A 123 -21.91 -20.21 8.72
C VAL A 123 -23.16 -20.01 9.59
N TYR A 124 -23.14 -18.96 10.40
CA TYR A 124 -24.23 -18.52 11.28
C TYR A 124 -24.97 -17.29 10.73
N GLU A 125 -24.31 -16.44 9.95
CA GLU A 125 -24.86 -15.19 9.40
C GLU A 125 -24.58 -15.03 7.90
N GLU A 126 -25.44 -14.32 7.16
CA GLU A 126 -25.32 -14.17 5.69
C GLU A 126 -23.99 -13.52 5.28
N GLU A 127 -23.48 -12.57 6.07
CA GLU A 127 -22.22 -11.87 5.77
C GLU A 127 -21.01 -12.81 5.78
N GLU A 128 -21.07 -13.93 6.49
CA GLU A 128 -19.97 -14.90 6.58
C GLU A 128 -19.80 -15.70 5.28
N ILE A 129 -20.85 -15.75 4.43
CA ILE A 129 -20.79 -16.39 3.10
C ILE A 129 -19.74 -15.71 2.21
N GLU A 130 -19.48 -14.42 2.39
CA GLU A 130 -18.43 -13.74 1.62
C GLU A 130 -17.03 -14.29 1.96
N TYR A 131 -16.77 -14.72 3.19
CA TYR A 131 -15.52 -15.40 3.55
C TYR A 131 -15.40 -16.77 2.87
N VAL A 132 -16.51 -17.49 2.73
CA VAL A 132 -16.58 -18.76 1.99
C VAL A 132 -16.21 -18.55 0.51
N LYS A 133 -16.71 -17.48 -0.12
CA LYS A 133 -16.34 -17.12 -1.50
C LYS A 133 -14.87 -16.75 -1.64
N VAL A 134 -14.31 -16.02 -0.67
CA VAL A 134 -12.87 -15.70 -0.65
C VAL A 134 -12.03 -16.97 -0.57
N ALA A 135 -12.40 -17.92 0.29
CA ALA A 135 -11.74 -19.22 0.36
C ALA A 135 -11.90 -20.03 -0.94
N ALA A 136 -13.07 -19.93 -1.60
CA ALA A 136 -13.33 -20.61 -2.87
C ALA A 136 -12.47 -20.05 -4.00
N ALA A 137 -12.28 -18.73 -4.05
CA ALA A 137 -11.38 -18.10 -5.01
C ALA A 137 -9.90 -18.48 -4.79
N ASP A 138 -9.44 -18.57 -3.53
CA ASP A 138 -8.09 -19.07 -3.21
C ASP A 138 -7.94 -20.55 -3.64
N ALA A 139 -8.97 -21.37 -3.41
CA ALA A 139 -8.99 -22.77 -3.84
C ALA A 139 -8.97 -22.93 -5.36
N ALA A 140 -9.71 -22.09 -6.10
CA ALA A 140 -9.67 -22.03 -7.55
C ALA A 140 -8.25 -21.74 -8.05
N GLN A 141 -7.57 -20.77 -7.44
CA GLN A 141 -6.19 -20.42 -7.79
C GLN A 141 -5.24 -21.60 -7.54
N VAL A 142 -5.36 -22.29 -6.40
CA VAL A 142 -4.52 -23.47 -6.10
C VAL A 142 -4.73 -24.58 -7.14
N ALA A 143 -5.98 -24.83 -7.53
CA ALA A 143 -6.30 -25.83 -8.56
C ALA A 143 -5.76 -25.42 -9.94
N GLU A 144 -5.91 -24.15 -10.32
CA GLU A 144 -5.40 -23.60 -11.58
C GLU A 144 -3.86 -23.72 -11.66
N GLU A 145 -3.14 -23.31 -10.61
CA GLU A 145 -1.68 -23.36 -10.53
C GLU A 145 -1.14 -24.80 -10.64
N ALA A 146 -1.85 -25.77 -10.07
CA ALA A 146 -1.45 -27.16 -10.13
C ALA A 146 -1.77 -27.82 -11.49
N GLY A 147 -2.78 -27.32 -12.21
CA GLY A 147 -3.16 -27.80 -13.53
C GLY A 147 -3.57 -29.27 -13.58
N ILE A 148 -4.14 -29.79 -12.49
CA ILE A 148 -4.64 -31.18 -12.36
C ILE A 148 -6.12 -31.17 -11.91
N PRO A 149 -6.91 -32.21 -12.22
CA PRO A 149 -8.29 -32.33 -11.75
C PRO A 149 -8.41 -32.14 -10.23
N ALA A 150 -9.42 -31.40 -9.80
CA ALA A 150 -9.68 -31.10 -8.40
C ALA A 150 -11.13 -31.42 -8.02
N PHE A 151 -11.36 -31.72 -6.75
CA PHE A 151 -12.69 -31.69 -6.13
C PHE A 151 -12.59 -31.25 -4.67
N GLY A 152 -13.67 -30.76 -4.10
CA GLY A 152 -13.73 -30.37 -2.69
C GLY A 152 -14.67 -31.27 -1.89
N VAL A 153 -14.48 -31.30 -0.57
CA VAL A 153 -15.39 -31.95 0.38
C VAL A 153 -15.62 -31.02 1.58
N SER A 154 -16.87 -30.66 1.82
CA SER A 154 -17.31 -30.01 3.05
C SER A 154 -17.58 -31.09 4.10
N CYS A 155 -16.67 -31.25 5.07
CA CYS A 155 -16.69 -32.32 6.08
C CYS A 155 -17.63 -31.99 7.26
N GLY A 156 -18.90 -31.73 6.96
CA GLY A 156 -19.95 -31.47 7.95
C GLY A 156 -19.89 -30.07 8.55
N ASP A 157 -20.96 -29.77 9.29
CA ASP A 157 -21.25 -28.48 9.89
C ASP A 157 -21.18 -27.38 8.83
N ILE A 158 -22.01 -27.51 7.78
CA ILE A 158 -22.10 -26.53 6.68
C ILE A 158 -22.66 -25.21 7.23
N THR A 159 -23.68 -25.31 8.08
CA THR A 159 -24.31 -24.18 8.76
C THR A 159 -24.14 -24.30 10.27
N GLY A 160 -24.03 -23.18 10.97
CA GLY A 160 -24.07 -23.16 12.44
C GLY A 160 -25.48 -23.31 13.01
N ASP A 161 -26.50 -22.91 12.25
CA ASP A 161 -27.92 -23.17 12.49
C ASP A 161 -28.61 -23.57 11.18
N TRP A 162 -28.96 -24.85 11.06
CA TRP A 162 -29.58 -25.39 9.86
C TRP A 162 -30.89 -24.68 9.47
N TRP A 163 -31.60 -24.09 10.44
CA TRP A 163 -32.86 -23.39 10.19
C TRP A 163 -32.70 -22.02 9.54
N SER A 164 -31.47 -21.53 9.40
CA SER A 164 -31.17 -20.29 8.70
C SER A 164 -31.63 -20.29 7.24
N GLY A 165 -31.72 -21.46 6.60
CA GLY A 165 -32.02 -21.60 5.17
C GLY A 165 -30.85 -21.24 4.26
N MET A 166 -29.65 -21.02 4.81
CA MET A 166 -28.46 -20.56 4.06
C MET A 166 -27.66 -21.68 3.39
N SER A 167 -27.95 -22.97 3.68
CA SER A 167 -27.16 -24.11 3.21
C SER A 167 -26.99 -24.15 1.69
N VAL A 168 -28.03 -23.76 0.93
CA VAL A 168 -27.97 -23.67 -0.53
C VAL A 168 -27.05 -22.56 -1.01
N ASP A 169 -27.04 -21.41 -0.33
CA ASP A 169 -26.21 -20.27 -0.71
C ASP A 169 -24.74 -20.48 -0.32
N ILE A 170 -24.48 -21.18 0.78
CA ILE A 170 -23.14 -21.66 1.15
C ILE A 170 -22.64 -22.67 0.11
N GLN A 171 -23.48 -23.60 -0.32
CA GLN A 171 -23.13 -24.54 -1.39
C GLN A 171 -22.78 -23.80 -2.69
N LYS A 172 -23.56 -22.80 -3.10
CA LYS A 172 -23.21 -21.94 -4.26
C LYS A 172 -21.87 -21.21 -4.07
N ALA A 173 -21.59 -20.72 -2.86
CA ALA A 173 -20.33 -20.05 -2.56
C ALA A 173 -19.13 -21.01 -2.67
N THR A 174 -19.24 -22.25 -2.19
CA THR A 174 -18.19 -23.27 -2.38
C THR A 174 -17.98 -23.59 -3.88
N ALA A 175 -19.06 -23.60 -4.67
CA ALA A 175 -19.00 -23.87 -6.11
C ALA A 175 -18.24 -22.81 -6.91
N GLU A 176 -18.03 -21.60 -6.36
CA GLU A 176 -17.19 -20.58 -6.99
C GLU A 176 -15.73 -21.02 -7.14
N ALA A 177 -15.30 -22.09 -6.45
CA ALA A 177 -13.98 -22.70 -6.64
C ALA A 177 -13.78 -23.31 -8.05
N GLY A 178 -14.86 -23.51 -8.81
CA GLY A 178 -14.80 -23.97 -10.21
C GLY A 178 -14.62 -25.47 -10.38
N PHE A 179 -14.77 -26.26 -9.32
CA PHE A 179 -14.77 -27.72 -9.35
C PHE A 179 -15.82 -28.30 -8.38
N PRO A 180 -16.25 -29.57 -8.54
CA PRO A 180 -17.34 -30.12 -7.73
C PRO A 180 -17.01 -30.17 -6.24
N PHE A 181 -17.99 -29.82 -5.40
CA PHE A 181 -17.89 -29.85 -3.94
C PHE A 181 -18.87 -30.87 -3.36
N PHE A 182 -18.34 -31.97 -2.82
CA PHE A 182 -19.12 -32.97 -2.11
C PHE A 182 -19.48 -32.50 -0.70
N THR A 183 -20.62 -32.94 -0.18
CA THR A 183 -21.10 -32.54 1.14
C THR A 183 -21.25 -33.75 2.04
N LEU A 184 -20.73 -33.61 3.26
CA LEU A 184 -20.90 -34.53 4.36
C LEU A 184 -21.76 -33.85 5.42
N MET A 185 -22.59 -34.62 6.14
CA MET A 185 -23.46 -34.09 7.20
C MET A 185 -22.72 -34.04 8.54
N GLY A 186 -22.73 -32.89 9.21
CA GLY A 186 -22.22 -32.74 10.57
C GLY A 186 -23.32 -32.73 11.65
N ASN A 187 -22.91 -32.53 12.91
CA ASN A 187 -23.86 -32.51 14.02
C ASN A 187 -24.60 -31.17 14.19
N HIS A 188 -24.35 -30.17 13.36
CA HIS A 188 -25.18 -28.97 13.21
C HIS A 188 -26.10 -29.02 12.00
N ASP A 189 -25.96 -30.03 11.14
CA ASP A 189 -26.69 -30.14 9.88
C ASP A 189 -27.99 -30.97 9.97
N TYR A 190 -28.44 -31.29 11.20
CA TYR A 190 -29.63 -32.11 11.45
C TYR A 190 -30.70 -31.40 12.29
N LYS A 191 -31.91 -31.95 12.29
CA LYS A 191 -33.02 -31.49 13.11
C LYS A 191 -32.91 -31.91 14.58
N GLY A 192 -32.47 -30.99 15.44
CA GLY A 192 -32.23 -31.13 16.88
C GLY A 192 -33.34 -31.76 17.75
N ASP A 193 -34.61 -31.67 17.36
CA ASP A 193 -35.76 -32.14 18.15
C ASP A 193 -36.52 -33.33 17.53
N ALA A 194 -35.93 -33.97 16.53
CA ALA A 194 -36.51 -35.15 15.90
C ALA A 194 -36.66 -36.33 16.90
N LYS A 195 -37.62 -37.21 16.61
CA LYS A 195 -37.94 -38.35 17.48
C LYS A 195 -37.08 -39.58 17.19
N THR A 196 -36.55 -39.69 15.98
CA THR A 196 -35.67 -40.77 15.54
C THR A 196 -34.47 -40.20 14.81
N ASN A 197 -33.41 -40.99 14.72
CA ASN A 197 -32.20 -40.63 14.00
C ASN A 197 -32.49 -40.34 12.52
N GLU A 198 -33.33 -41.15 11.88
CA GLU A 198 -33.72 -41.00 10.47
C GLU A 198 -34.50 -39.71 10.22
N ASP A 199 -35.45 -39.38 11.10
CA ASP A 199 -36.22 -38.14 10.99
C ASP A 199 -35.34 -36.89 11.23
N SER A 200 -34.24 -37.03 11.98
CA SER A 200 -33.31 -35.93 12.22
C SER A 200 -32.55 -35.51 10.96
N LYS A 201 -32.30 -36.46 10.05
CA LYS A 201 -31.48 -36.27 8.84
C LYS A 201 -32.28 -35.76 7.65
N ARG A 202 -33.62 -35.80 7.70
CA ARG A 202 -34.50 -35.47 6.56
C ARG A 202 -34.19 -34.13 5.90
N LEU A 203 -33.94 -33.09 6.69
CA LEU A 203 -33.69 -31.76 6.13
C LEU A 203 -32.39 -31.68 5.33
N TYR A 204 -31.36 -32.40 5.78
CA TYR A 204 -30.12 -32.58 5.02
C TYR A 204 -30.41 -33.37 3.74
N THR A 205 -31.08 -34.52 3.88
CA THR A 205 -31.31 -35.42 2.74
C THR A 205 -32.22 -34.83 1.67
N ASP A 206 -33.18 -33.98 2.06
CA ASP A 206 -34.09 -33.28 1.13
C ASP A 206 -33.33 -32.29 0.21
N LEU A 207 -32.16 -31.80 0.64
CA LEU A 207 -31.33 -30.85 -0.10
C LEU A 207 -30.12 -31.50 -0.78
N PHE A 208 -29.39 -32.35 -0.05
CA PHE A 208 -28.08 -32.88 -0.47
C PHE A 208 -28.08 -34.38 -0.77
N GLY A 209 -29.18 -35.09 -0.52
CA GLY A 209 -29.33 -36.50 -0.87
C GLY A 209 -28.83 -37.49 0.20
N PRO A 210 -28.32 -38.67 -0.18
CA PRO A 210 -27.95 -39.71 0.79
C PRO A 210 -26.84 -39.23 1.74
N THR A 211 -26.91 -39.63 3.01
CA THR A 211 -25.91 -39.20 4.02
C THR A 211 -24.59 -39.95 3.92
N TYR A 212 -24.53 -41.04 3.15
CA TYR A 212 -23.30 -41.76 2.85
C TYR A 212 -23.31 -42.32 1.42
N TYR A 213 -22.16 -42.25 0.77
CA TYR A 213 -21.97 -42.63 -0.63
C TYR A 213 -20.49 -42.76 -0.96
N SER A 214 -20.18 -43.23 -2.18
CA SER A 214 -18.79 -43.39 -2.64
C SER A 214 -18.62 -43.02 -4.10
N PHE A 215 -17.37 -42.79 -4.48
CA PHE A 215 -16.97 -42.53 -5.86
C PHE A 215 -15.52 -42.92 -6.09
N ASP A 216 -15.18 -43.18 -7.35
CA ASP A 216 -13.82 -43.46 -7.80
C ASP A 216 -13.30 -42.26 -8.59
N LYS A 217 -12.06 -41.83 -8.31
CA LYS A 217 -11.33 -40.87 -9.15
C LYS A 217 -9.91 -41.36 -9.37
N GLY A 218 -9.51 -41.49 -10.64
CA GLY A 218 -8.25 -42.15 -10.98
C GLY A 218 -8.18 -43.59 -10.46
N GLN A 219 -7.21 -43.88 -9.57
CA GLN A 219 -6.98 -45.21 -8.99
C GLN A 219 -7.40 -45.31 -7.51
N VAL A 220 -8.12 -44.32 -7.00
CA VAL A 220 -8.48 -44.16 -5.59
C VAL A 220 -9.99 -44.29 -5.40
N HIS A 221 -10.37 -44.95 -4.31
CA HIS A 221 -11.76 -45.08 -3.88
C HIS A 221 -12.06 -44.13 -2.71
N TYR A 222 -13.08 -43.29 -2.86
CA TYR A 222 -13.49 -42.28 -1.90
C TYR A 222 -14.84 -42.63 -1.29
N ILE A 223 -14.94 -42.49 0.03
CA ILE A 223 -16.17 -42.76 0.80
C ILE A 223 -16.53 -41.52 1.60
N VAL A 224 -17.76 -41.04 1.45
CA VAL A 224 -18.36 -40.03 2.33
C VAL A 224 -19.25 -40.78 3.32
N MET A 225 -18.98 -40.62 4.62
CA MET A 225 -19.60 -41.39 5.69
C MET A 225 -20.36 -40.48 6.66
N ASP A 226 -21.56 -40.90 7.02
CA ASP A 226 -22.33 -40.39 8.15
C ASP A 226 -21.94 -41.13 9.43
N ASP A 227 -21.45 -40.41 10.43
CA ASP A 227 -21.08 -40.92 11.74
C ASP A 227 -21.80 -40.21 12.89
N VAL A 228 -22.80 -39.37 12.56
CA VAL A 228 -23.59 -38.61 13.52
C VAL A 228 -24.87 -39.38 13.82
N PHE A 229 -24.93 -39.99 15.01
CA PHE A 229 -26.12 -40.68 15.49
C PHE A 229 -26.91 -39.83 16.47
N ASN A 230 -28.07 -39.34 16.04
CA ASN A 230 -28.96 -38.55 16.87
C ASN A 230 -29.85 -39.43 17.77
N TYR A 231 -30.03 -39.00 19.02
CA TYR A 231 -31.04 -39.52 19.93
C TYR A 231 -31.66 -38.37 20.74
N SER A 232 -32.87 -37.98 20.36
CA SER A 232 -33.54 -36.81 20.94
C SER A 232 -32.69 -35.54 20.76
N ARG A 233 -32.47 -34.75 21.82
CA ARG A 233 -31.69 -33.49 21.77
C ARG A 233 -30.18 -33.67 21.83
N HIS A 234 -29.69 -34.90 21.69
CA HIS A 234 -28.28 -35.25 21.82
C HIS A 234 -27.82 -36.08 20.63
N TYR A 235 -26.51 -36.18 20.45
CA TYR A 235 -25.88 -37.02 19.43
C TYR A 235 -24.70 -37.78 20.03
N VAL A 236 -24.30 -38.85 19.36
CA VAL A 236 -23.05 -39.58 19.60
C VAL A 236 -22.36 -39.85 18.27
N GLY A 237 -21.03 -39.93 18.30
CA GLY A 237 -20.25 -40.51 17.21
C GLY A 237 -20.49 -42.01 17.15
N TYR A 238 -21.24 -42.47 16.15
CA TYR A 238 -21.59 -43.88 15.99
C TYR A 238 -21.97 -44.21 14.55
N ILE A 239 -21.30 -45.20 13.98
CA ILE A 239 -21.57 -45.67 12.62
C ILE A 239 -22.62 -46.78 12.68
N GLU A 240 -23.70 -46.66 11.92
CA GLU A 240 -24.75 -47.66 11.96
C GLU A 240 -24.30 -48.99 11.36
N LYS A 241 -24.83 -50.10 11.90
CA LYS A 241 -24.41 -51.44 11.48
C LYS A 241 -24.61 -51.67 9.98
N HIS A 242 -25.73 -51.22 9.43
CA HIS A 242 -26.03 -51.41 8.01
C HIS A 242 -25.07 -50.63 7.11
N GLN A 243 -24.63 -49.45 7.55
CA GLN A 243 -23.64 -48.65 6.85
C GLN A 243 -22.24 -49.30 6.90
N LEU A 244 -21.83 -49.89 8.04
CA LEU A 244 -20.61 -50.70 8.10
C LEU A 244 -20.67 -51.92 7.16
N GLU A 245 -21.83 -52.58 7.07
CA GLU A 245 -22.05 -53.66 6.11
C GLU A 245 -22.03 -53.17 4.66
N TRP A 246 -22.54 -51.95 4.41
CA TRP A 246 -22.49 -51.28 3.10
C TRP A 246 -21.06 -50.93 2.70
N ILE A 247 -20.27 -50.28 3.56
CA ILE A 247 -18.85 -49.95 3.31
C ILE A 247 -18.06 -51.22 2.98
N LYS A 248 -18.28 -52.29 3.76
CA LYS A 248 -17.62 -53.57 3.52
C LYS A 248 -17.91 -54.11 2.11
N ARG A 249 -19.16 -54.02 1.63
CA ARG A 249 -19.55 -54.47 0.29
C ARG A 249 -19.04 -53.53 -0.80
N ASP A 250 -19.06 -52.24 -0.55
CA ASP A 250 -18.58 -51.22 -1.49
C ASP A 250 -17.10 -51.42 -1.85
N LEU A 251 -16.31 -51.82 -0.85
CA LEU A 251 -14.88 -52.11 -0.95
C LEU A 251 -14.53 -53.51 -1.47
N GLU A 252 -15.50 -54.41 -1.71
CA GLU A 252 -15.22 -55.82 -2.09
C GLU A 252 -14.38 -55.93 -3.38
N ASP A 253 -14.54 -54.98 -4.30
CA ASP A 253 -13.84 -54.94 -5.58
C ASP A 253 -12.58 -54.05 -5.56
N VAL A 254 -12.30 -53.38 -4.44
CA VAL A 254 -11.07 -52.59 -4.27
C VAL A 254 -9.92 -53.53 -3.91
N PRO A 255 -8.82 -53.56 -4.67
CA PRO A 255 -7.65 -54.38 -4.33
C PRO A 255 -7.03 -54.01 -2.99
N ALA A 256 -6.61 -55.00 -2.21
CA ALA A 256 -5.86 -54.79 -0.97
C ALA A 256 -4.56 -53.99 -1.25
N GLY A 257 -4.25 -53.03 -0.38
CA GLY A 257 -3.13 -52.10 -0.51
C GLY A 257 -3.41 -50.85 -1.35
N ASN A 258 -4.52 -50.79 -2.10
CA ASN A 258 -4.92 -49.56 -2.79
C ASN A 258 -5.27 -48.46 -1.79
N LEU A 259 -5.16 -47.21 -2.25
CA LEU A 259 -5.53 -46.03 -1.49
C LEU A 259 -7.07 -45.94 -1.36
N VAL A 260 -7.54 -45.80 -0.13
CA VAL A 260 -8.93 -45.54 0.22
C VAL A 260 -8.99 -44.29 1.09
N VAL A 261 -9.83 -43.32 0.73
CA VAL A 261 -10.02 -42.10 1.52
C VAL A 261 -11.45 -42.07 2.04
N VAL A 262 -11.60 -41.91 3.35
CA VAL A 262 -12.89 -41.83 4.04
C VAL A 262 -13.05 -40.43 4.61
N PHE A 263 -14.13 -39.74 4.24
CA PHE A 263 -14.55 -38.49 4.85
C PHE A 263 -15.56 -38.79 5.96
N SER A 264 -15.37 -38.20 7.13
CA SER A 264 -16.21 -38.34 8.33
C SER A 264 -16.35 -36.97 9.01
N HIS A 265 -17.38 -36.73 9.82
CA HIS A 265 -17.45 -35.49 10.59
C HIS A 265 -16.76 -35.65 11.95
N ILE A 266 -17.22 -36.61 12.75
CA ILE A 266 -16.71 -36.83 14.11
C ILE A 266 -15.43 -37.67 14.02
N PRO A 267 -14.31 -37.25 14.62
CA PRO A 267 -13.08 -38.01 14.51
C PRO A 267 -13.19 -39.40 15.14
N THR A 268 -12.45 -40.35 14.58
CA THR A 268 -12.34 -41.70 15.12
C THR A 268 -11.22 -41.81 16.15
N TYR A 269 -10.30 -40.85 16.23
CA TYR A 269 -9.17 -40.91 17.16
C TYR A 269 -8.98 -39.61 17.96
N SER A 270 -8.16 -39.66 19.00
CA SER A 270 -7.96 -38.53 19.92
C SER A 270 -6.58 -38.52 20.56
N SER A 271 -6.19 -37.35 21.08
CA SER A 271 -4.98 -37.17 21.87
C SER A 271 -5.05 -37.96 23.18
N GLN A 272 -6.24 -38.11 23.77
CA GLN A 272 -6.45 -38.98 24.93
C GLN A 272 -6.16 -40.45 24.61
N ALA A 273 -6.56 -40.93 23.42
CA ALA A 273 -6.26 -42.29 22.98
C ALA A 273 -4.75 -42.51 22.76
N MET A 274 -4.03 -41.54 22.19
CA MET A 274 -2.57 -41.59 22.08
C MET A 274 -1.88 -41.74 23.44
N GLU A 275 -2.40 -41.06 24.46
CA GLU A 275 -1.91 -41.13 25.84
C GLU A 275 -2.40 -42.37 26.60
N GLN A 276 -3.12 -43.29 25.93
CA GLN A 276 -3.76 -44.47 26.53
C GLN A 276 -4.82 -44.12 27.61
N ASN A 277 -5.33 -42.89 27.58
CA ASN A 277 -6.36 -42.39 28.48
C ASN A 277 -7.77 -42.52 27.89
N TRP A 278 -8.17 -43.75 27.56
CA TRP A 278 -9.47 -44.06 26.95
C TRP A 278 -10.69 -43.60 27.77
N GLN A 279 -10.55 -43.46 29.09
CA GLN A 279 -11.63 -42.98 29.97
C GLN A 279 -11.90 -41.47 29.84
N GLY A 280 -10.98 -40.73 29.21
CA GLY A 280 -11.11 -39.29 28.97
C GLY A 280 -11.90 -38.91 27.72
N GLU A 281 -12.23 -39.88 26.86
CA GLU A 281 -13.01 -39.62 25.64
C GLU A 281 -14.50 -39.47 25.95
N THR A 282 -15.18 -38.59 25.21
CA THR A 282 -16.63 -38.41 25.31
C THR A 282 -17.33 -38.91 24.05
N MET A 283 -18.52 -39.47 24.22
CA MET A 283 -19.26 -40.13 23.13
C MET A 283 -19.69 -39.20 21.99
N ASN A 284 -19.71 -37.88 22.24
CA ASN A 284 -20.07 -36.87 21.25
C ASN A 284 -18.85 -36.28 20.52
N ASN A 285 -17.63 -36.54 20.99
CA ASN A 285 -16.40 -36.02 20.38
C ASN A 285 -15.65 -37.07 19.56
N ILE A 286 -16.02 -38.36 19.69
CA ILE A 286 -15.30 -39.49 19.08
C ILE A 286 -16.28 -40.58 18.63
N VAL A 287 -15.99 -41.21 17.49
CA VAL A 287 -16.74 -42.38 17.01
C VAL A 287 -16.51 -43.60 17.91
N THR A 288 -17.55 -43.96 18.65
CA THR A 288 -17.48 -44.95 19.74
C THR A 288 -17.30 -46.39 19.26
N ASN A 289 -17.78 -46.75 18.07
CA ASN A 289 -17.66 -48.09 17.47
C ASN A 289 -16.62 -48.19 16.36
N ARG A 290 -15.67 -47.24 16.31
CA ARG A 290 -14.56 -47.13 15.33
C ARG A 290 -13.79 -48.40 15.01
N GLN A 291 -13.66 -49.35 15.94
CA GLN A 291 -12.92 -50.59 15.71
C GLN A 291 -13.49 -51.39 14.53
N ALA A 292 -14.81 -51.37 14.34
CA ALA A 292 -15.43 -52.06 13.21
C ALA A 292 -15.02 -51.44 11.87
N LEU A 293 -14.90 -50.11 11.81
CA LEU A 293 -14.39 -49.40 10.63
C LEU A 293 -12.92 -49.74 10.39
N TYR A 294 -12.09 -49.72 11.43
CA TYR A 294 -10.66 -50.06 11.31
C TYR A 294 -10.46 -51.49 10.81
N ASP A 295 -11.26 -52.45 11.27
CA ASP A 295 -11.19 -53.83 10.80
C ASP A 295 -11.56 -53.97 9.31
N ILE A 296 -12.48 -53.13 8.82
CA ILE A 296 -12.86 -53.07 7.40
C ILE A 296 -11.74 -52.41 6.56
N LEU A 297 -11.13 -51.33 7.06
CA LEU A 297 -10.10 -50.57 6.34
C LEU A 297 -8.70 -51.22 6.37
N LYS A 298 -8.46 -52.13 7.33
CA LYS A 298 -7.17 -52.81 7.54
C LYS A 298 -6.47 -53.37 6.27
N PRO A 299 -7.17 -53.89 5.25
CA PRO A 299 -6.51 -54.39 4.04
C PRO A 299 -5.95 -53.30 3.11
N TYR A 300 -6.28 -52.03 3.33
CA TYR A 300 -6.02 -50.93 2.40
C TYR A 300 -4.98 -49.95 2.96
N ASN A 301 -4.48 -49.06 2.11
CA ASN A 301 -3.79 -47.85 2.56
C ASN A 301 -4.86 -46.77 2.77
N ALA A 302 -5.31 -46.58 4.00
CA ALA A 302 -6.50 -45.81 4.31
C ALA A 302 -6.19 -44.47 4.99
N HIS A 303 -6.85 -43.42 4.50
CA HIS A 303 -6.83 -42.08 5.10
C HIS A 303 -8.24 -41.68 5.52
N ILE A 304 -8.44 -41.33 6.78
CA ILE A 304 -9.69 -40.77 7.30
C ILE A 304 -9.50 -39.25 7.39
N CYS A 305 -10.37 -38.46 6.78
CA CYS A 305 -10.40 -37.00 6.90
C CYS A 305 -11.61 -36.61 7.75
N SER A 306 -11.38 -36.05 8.93
CA SER A 306 -12.38 -35.69 9.94
C SER A 306 -12.37 -34.20 10.30
N ALA A 307 -13.38 -33.75 11.05
CA ALA A 307 -13.66 -32.35 11.39
C ALA A 307 -14.08 -32.24 12.88
N HIS A 308 -15.06 -31.39 13.23
CA HIS A 308 -15.78 -31.37 14.51
C HIS A 308 -15.04 -30.75 15.70
N LYS A 309 -13.71 -30.93 15.81
CA LYS A 309 -12.95 -30.55 17.00
C LYS A 309 -12.60 -29.06 17.06
N HIS A 310 -12.70 -28.35 15.94
CA HIS A 310 -12.25 -26.97 15.78
C HIS A 310 -10.74 -26.75 16.00
N PHE A 311 -9.93 -27.77 15.74
CA PHE A 311 -8.46 -27.73 15.77
C PHE A 311 -7.85 -28.82 14.89
N ALA A 312 -6.55 -28.69 14.56
CA ALA A 312 -5.85 -29.60 13.67
C ALA A 312 -5.08 -30.70 14.42
N GLU A 313 -5.31 -31.97 14.08
CA GLU A 313 -4.53 -33.10 14.62
C GLU A 313 -4.40 -34.23 13.59
N ASN A 314 -3.21 -34.85 13.52
CA ASN A 314 -2.95 -35.99 12.63
C ASN A 314 -2.52 -37.22 13.44
N TYR A 315 -3.09 -38.38 13.11
CA TYR A 315 -2.93 -39.63 13.85
C TYR A 315 -2.54 -40.80 12.95
N GLU A 316 -1.40 -41.43 13.23
CA GLU A 316 -1.09 -42.76 12.68
C GLU A 316 -1.70 -43.83 13.58
N ILE A 317 -2.92 -44.27 13.25
CA ILE A 317 -3.71 -45.21 14.07
C ILE A 317 -3.10 -46.61 14.01
N ALA A 318 -2.70 -47.05 12.82
CA ALA A 318 -2.04 -48.33 12.56
C ALA A 318 -1.22 -48.23 11.27
N PRO A 319 -0.30 -49.18 10.97
CA PRO A 319 0.41 -49.18 9.70
C PRO A 319 -0.57 -49.19 8.52
N GLY A 320 -0.49 -48.16 7.67
CA GLY A 320 -1.40 -47.98 6.53
C GLY A 320 -2.78 -47.43 6.88
N LEU A 321 -3.01 -46.93 8.10
CA LEU A 321 -4.25 -46.25 8.51
C LEU A 321 -3.92 -44.94 9.24
N MET A 322 -4.22 -43.82 8.59
CA MET A 322 -3.99 -42.48 9.12
C MET A 322 -5.31 -41.72 9.22
N GLU A 323 -5.47 -40.90 10.26
CA GLU A 323 -6.56 -39.94 10.37
C GLU A 323 -6.02 -38.50 10.40
N HIS A 324 -6.71 -37.62 9.67
CA HIS A 324 -6.44 -36.20 9.54
C HIS A 324 -7.67 -35.44 10.06
N ASN A 325 -7.60 -34.95 11.27
CA ASN A 325 -8.61 -34.06 11.83
C ASN A 325 -8.28 -32.62 11.40
N ALA A 326 -9.06 -32.07 10.48
CA ALA A 326 -8.82 -30.75 9.93
C ALA A 326 -9.29 -29.64 10.89
N ALA A 327 -8.49 -28.56 10.98
CA ALA A 327 -8.94 -27.31 11.57
C ALA A 327 -10.09 -26.69 10.75
N PRO A 328 -10.98 -25.92 11.40
CA PRO A 328 -12.20 -25.39 10.80
C PRO A 328 -11.87 -24.26 9.82
N LEU A 329 -12.54 -24.24 8.67
CA LEU A 329 -12.46 -23.11 7.73
C LEU A 329 -12.95 -21.82 8.40
N SER A 330 -13.96 -21.94 9.28
CA SER A 330 -14.52 -20.82 10.04
C SER A 330 -13.58 -20.23 11.10
N GLY A 331 -12.39 -20.79 11.31
CA GLY A 331 -11.52 -20.40 12.43
C GLY A 331 -12.24 -20.59 13.76
N LEU A 332 -12.31 -19.56 14.60
CA LEU A 332 -13.08 -19.59 15.84
C LEU A 332 -14.54 -19.13 15.57
N PHE A 333 -15.28 -19.95 14.82
CA PHE A 333 -16.70 -19.72 14.50
C PHE A 333 -16.93 -18.34 13.86
N TRP A 334 -16.10 -17.97 12.89
CA TRP A 334 -16.09 -16.67 12.19
C TRP A 334 -15.86 -15.41 13.05
N GLN A 335 -15.73 -15.53 14.38
CA GLN A 335 -15.40 -14.41 15.27
C GLN A 335 -13.91 -14.03 15.21
N ALA A 336 -13.07 -15.02 14.90
CA ALA A 336 -11.68 -14.85 14.54
C ALA A 336 -11.30 -15.81 13.41
N LEU A 337 -10.50 -15.32 12.46
CA LEU A 337 -9.97 -16.11 11.34
C LEU A 337 -8.75 -16.96 11.77
N ILE A 338 -8.79 -17.48 12.99
CA ILE A 338 -7.80 -18.35 13.64
C ILE A 338 -8.59 -19.36 14.49
N ALA A 339 -8.32 -20.65 14.32
CA ALA A 339 -8.93 -21.74 15.06
C ALA A 339 -8.52 -21.76 16.54
N ALA A 340 -9.19 -22.59 17.34
CA ALA A 340 -8.99 -22.63 18.79
C ALA A 340 -7.57 -23.03 19.21
N ASP A 341 -6.84 -23.77 18.37
CA ASP A 341 -5.45 -24.21 18.55
C ASP A 341 -4.41 -23.31 17.86
N GLY A 342 -4.83 -22.17 17.30
CA GLY A 342 -3.96 -21.20 16.65
C GLY A 342 -3.69 -21.42 15.16
N VAL A 343 -4.31 -22.44 14.54
CA VAL A 343 -4.23 -22.63 13.09
C VAL A 343 -5.01 -21.50 12.39
N PRO A 344 -4.43 -20.76 11.44
CA PRO A 344 -5.17 -19.75 10.67
C PRO A 344 -6.35 -20.38 9.92
N TRP A 345 -7.34 -19.58 9.55
CA TRP A 345 -8.39 -20.04 8.66
C TRP A 345 -7.83 -20.51 7.29
N GLY A 346 -8.36 -21.60 6.78
CA GLY A 346 -7.80 -22.28 5.61
C GLY A 346 -8.41 -23.66 5.40
N TYR A 347 -7.79 -24.44 4.53
CA TYR A 347 -8.22 -25.78 4.18
C TYR A 347 -7.02 -26.70 3.92
N TYR A 348 -7.28 -28.00 3.90
CA TYR A 348 -6.24 -29.02 3.71
C TYR A 348 -6.29 -29.53 2.28
N VAL A 349 -5.12 -29.56 1.63
CA VAL A 349 -4.99 -29.99 0.25
C VAL A 349 -4.26 -31.32 0.21
N TYR A 350 -4.84 -32.27 -0.52
CA TYR A 350 -4.29 -33.60 -0.72
C TYR A 350 -4.00 -33.79 -2.21
N GLU A 351 -2.74 -34.06 -2.55
CA GLU A 351 -2.28 -34.30 -3.91
C GLU A 351 -2.07 -35.81 -4.10
N VAL A 352 -2.77 -36.39 -5.07
CA VAL A 352 -2.73 -37.81 -5.40
C VAL A 352 -1.96 -38.02 -6.70
N ASP A 353 -1.11 -39.04 -6.73
CA ASP A 353 -0.46 -39.56 -7.94
C ASP A 353 -0.49 -41.09 -7.94
N GLY A 354 -1.47 -41.64 -8.66
CA GLY A 354 -1.79 -43.07 -8.67
C GLY A 354 -2.29 -43.52 -7.30
N GLN A 355 -1.43 -44.21 -6.55
CA GLN A 355 -1.71 -44.70 -5.19
C GLN A 355 -0.95 -43.92 -4.11
N ASN A 356 -0.14 -42.94 -4.49
CA ASN A 356 0.60 -42.10 -3.55
C ASN A 356 -0.24 -40.87 -3.23
N ILE A 357 -0.21 -40.45 -1.97
CA ILE A 357 -0.89 -39.25 -1.48
C ILE A 357 0.09 -38.39 -0.68
N LYS A 358 0.01 -37.08 -0.89
CA LYS A 358 0.71 -36.05 -0.12
C LYS A 358 -0.29 -35.03 0.39
N TRP A 359 0.00 -34.38 1.50
CA TRP A 359 -0.89 -33.38 2.10
C TRP A 359 -0.14 -32.18 2.63
N TYR A 360 -0.82 -31.03 2.65
CA TYR A 360 -0.34 -29.80 3.29
C TYR A 360 -1.55 -28.95 3.71
N PHE A 361 -1.32 -28.00 4.62
CA PHE A 361 -2.31 -27.00 4.97
C PHE A 361 -2.16 -25.76 4.07
N LYS A 362 -3.26 -25.18 3.60
CA LYS A 362 -3.29 -23.95 2.83
C LYS A 362 -4.12 -22.90 3.57
N GLY A 363 -3.43 -21.93 4.18
CA GLY A 363 -4.09 -20.74 4.72
C GLY A 363 -4.58 -19.84 3.59
N VAL A 364 -5.81 -19.31 3.71
CA VAL A 364 -6.38 -18.40 2.70
C VAL A 364 -5.51 -17.13 2.61
N GLY A 365 -5.06 -16.78 1.41
CA GLY A 365 -4.16 -15.65 1.16
C GLY A 365 -2.69 -15.85 1.60
N LEU A 366 -2.34 -17.03 2.14
CA LEU A 366 -0.96 -17.38 2.51
C LEU A 366 -0.31 -18.25 1.42
N PRO A 367 1.02 -18.14 1.19
CA PRO A 367 1.70 -18.99 0.24
C PRO A 367 1.76 -20.45 0.72
N LYS A 368 1.82 -21.41 -0.21
CA LYS A 368 1.83 -22.87 0.06
C LYS A 368 2.95 -23.29 1.02
N ASP A 369 4.09 -22.63 0.98
CA ASP A 369 5.26 -22.94 1.82
C ASP A 369 5.17 -22.41 3.26
N LYS A 370 4.12 -21.64 3.59
CA LYS A 370 3.86 -21.19 4.96
C LYS A 370 3.07 -22.27 5.71
N GLN A 371 3.77 -23.05 6.55
CA GLN A 371 3.20 -24.20 7.28
C GLN A 371 3.16 -24.04 8.81
N PHE A 372 3.66 -22.91 9.34
CA PHE A 372 3.72 -22.67 10.78
C PHE A 372 3.77 -21.18 11.14
N SER A 373 3.28 -20.86 12.34
CA SER A 373 3.54 -19.61 13.06
C SER A 373 4.74 -19.78 13.97
N ALA A 374 5.49 -18.70 14.23
CA ALA A 374 6.56 -18.72 15.20
C ALA A 374 6.63 -17.40 15.99
N TYR A 375 7.06 -17.53 17.24
CA TYR A 375 7.09 -16.47 18.24
C TYR A 375 8.48 -16.39 18.85
N ARG A 376 8.96 -15.17 19.06
CA ARG A 376 10.29 -14.90 19.64
C ARG A 376 10.30 -15.16 21.15
N VAL A 377 11.49 -15.12 21.74
CA VAL A 377 11.63 -15.08 23.21
C VAL A 377 10.84 -13.90 23.77
N GLY A 378 10.07 -14.15 24.83
CA GLY A 378 9.21 -13.18 25.51
C GLY A 378 7.85 -12.96 24.85
N GLU A 379 7.60 -13.53 23.67
CA GLU A 379 6.34 -13.35 22.95
C GLU A 379 5.25 -14.32 23.44
N ASP A 380 5.61 -15.58 23.65
CA ASP A 380 4.68 -16.58 24.18
C ASP A 380 4.59 -16.49 25.72
N PRO A 381 3.39 -16.26 26.29
CA PRO A 381 3.26 -16.09 27.74
C PRO A 381 3.44 -17.39 28.53
N GLU A 382 3.21 -18.56 27.93
CA GLU A 382 3.41 -19.87 28.57
C GLU A 382 4.87 -20.33 28.48
N LYS A 383 5.61 -19.86 27.47
CA LYS A 383 7.03 -20.14 27.22
C LYS A 383 7.85 -18.85 27.01
N PRO A 384 7.91 -17.95 28.00
CA PRO A 384 8.52 -16.61 27.83
C PRO A 384 10.04 -16.64 27.59
N ASP A 385 10.70 -17.75 27.90
CA ASP A 385 12.14 -17.96 27.68
C ASP A 385 12.46 -18.79 26.42
N CYS A 386 11.45 -19.15 25.63
CA CYS A 386 11.62 -19.88 24.37
C CYS A 386 11.30 -19.03 23.15
N VAL A 387 11.92 -19.38 22.03
CA VAL A 387 11.29 -19.25 20.72
C VAL A 387 10.26 -20.38 20.58
N VAL A 388 9.04 -20.08 20.13
CA VAL A 388 7.94 -21.05 19.98
C VAL A 388 7.54 -21.18 18.52
N ALA A 389 7.20 -22.37 18.06
CA ALA A 389 6.59 -22.62 16.75
C ALA A 389 5.28 -23.40 16.89
N ASN A 390 4.25 -23.01 16.15
CA ASN A 390 2.97 -23.71 16.01
C ASN A 390 2.88 -24.26 14.58
N VAL A 391 2.97 -25.59 14.42
CA VAL A 391 3.07 -26.27 13.12
C VAL A 391 1.73 -26.88 12.73
N TRP A 392 0.99 -26.19 11.86
CA TRP A 392 -0.46 -26.35 11.68
C TRP A 392 -0.94 -27.69 11.11
N ASN A 393 -0.05 -28.42 10.44
CA ASN A 393 -0.37 -29.74 9.87
C ASN A 393 0.64 -30.81 10.31
N TYR A 394 1.17 -30.66 11.52
CA TYR A 394 2.19 -31.55 12.04
C TYR A 394 1.70 -33.00 12.12
N ASP A 395 2.56 -33.93 11.74
CA ASP A 395 2.43 -35.36 12.02
C ASP A 395 3.78 -35.95 12.47
N SER A 396 3.79 -37.22 12.89
CA SER A 396 4.95 -37.90 13.49
C SER A 396 6.17 -38.02 12.57
N LYS A 397 6.03 -37.80 11.26
CA LYS A 397 7.13 -37.86 10.28
C LYS A 397 7.79 -36.50 10.04
N TRP A 398 7.20 -35.42 10.53
CA TRP A 398 7.74 -34.06 10.37
C TRP A 398 8.89 -33.81 11.34
N LYS A 399 9.81 -32.94 10.92
CA LYS A 399 10.92 -32.47 11.74
C LYS A 399 10.82 -30.98 11.96
N VAL A 400 10.99 -30.56 13.22
CA VAL A 400 11.03 -29.15 13.60
C VAL A 400 12.39 -28.89 14.21
N GLU A 401 13.31 -28.35 13.41
CA GLU A 401 14.69 -28.13 13.77
C GLU A 401 14.98 -26.65 13.97
N TRP A 402 16.01 -26.32 14.75
CA TRP A 402 16.44 -24.93 14.92
C TRP A 402 17.95 -24.79 14.92
N SER A 403 18.41 -23.59 14.60
CA SER A 403 19.81 -23.17 14.72
C SER A 403 19.90 -21.89 15.52
N GLU A 404 21.03 -21.70 16.20
CA GLU A 404 21.33 -20.53 17.01
C GLU A 404 22.64 -19.91 16.52
N ASN A 405 22.62 -18.65 16.10
CA ASN A 405 23.77 -17.92 15.54
C ASN A 405 24.46 -18.70 14.40
N GLY A 406 23.66 -19.34 13.53
CA GLY A 406 24.13 -20.16 12.42
C GLY A 406 24.63 -21.57 12.80
N VAL A 407 24.56 -21.94 14.09
CA VAL A 407 24.96 -23.27 14.58
C VAL A 407 23.72 -24.14 14.77
N PRO A 408 23.58 -25.27 14.06
CA PRO A 408 22.46 -26.20 14.26
C PRO A 408 22.38 -26.70 15.70
N LYS A 409 21.18 -26.69 16.28
CA LYS A 409 20.89 -27.12 17.66
C LYS A 409 20.09 -28.42 17.75
N GLY A 410 19.61 -28.93 16.61
CA GLY A 410 18.79 -30.12 16.52
C GLY A 410 17.29 -29.82 16.55
N GLU A 411 16.48 -30.79 16.93
CA GLU A 411 15.03 -30.66 17.01
C GLU A 411 14.57 -29.80 18.20
N MET A 412 13.48 -29.06 18.01
CA MET A 412 12.78 -28.30 19.05
C MET A 412 11.98 -29.24 19.96
N GLU A 413 11.76 -28.85 21.22
CA GLU A 413 11.00 -29.63 22.18
C GLU A 413 9.49 -29.43 21.97
N ARG A 414 8.77 -30.50 21.60
CA ARG A 414 7.31 -30.46 21.47
C ARG A 414 6.64 -30.35 22.83
N TYR A 415 5.61 -29.52 22.96
CA TYR A 415 4.79 -29.41 24.17
C TYR A 415 3.30 -29.19 23.83
N THR A 416 2.45 -29.38 24.84
CA THR A 416 1.01 -29.07 24.78
C THR A 416 0.73 -27.78 25.54
N GLY A 417 0.00 -26.85 24.94
CA GLY A 417 -0.34 -25.56 25.52
C GLY A 417 -1.25 -24.74 24.61
N HIS A 418 -1.45 -23.47 24.92
CA HIS A 418 -2.25 -22.59 24.08
C HIS A 418 -1.38 -21.81 23.10
N ASP A 419 -1.86 -21.65 21.87
CA ASP A 419 -1.18 -20.78 20.91
C ASP A 419 -1.36 -19.29 21.28
N ARG A 420 -0.26 -18.53 21.17
CA ARG A 420 -0.23 -17.10 21.48
C ARG A 420 -1.24 -16.29 20.67
N ALA A 421 -1.38 -16.54 19.36
CA ALA A 421 -2.17 -15.69 18.48
C ALA A 421 -3.65 -15.72 18.87
N ILE A 422 -4.19 -16.91 19.14
CA ILE A 422 -5.58 -17.05 19.56
C ILE A 422 -5.80 -16.54 20.99
N MET A 423 -4.86 -16.76 21.91
CA MET A 423 -4.92 -16.17 23.26
C MET A 423 -4.99 -14.64 23.21
N LYS A 424 -4.19 -14.03 22.32
CA LYS A 424 -4.14 -12.58 22.15
C LYS A 424 -5.43 -12.04 21.54
N ASP A 425 -5.95 -12.65 20.47
CA ASP A 425 -7.19 -12.20 19.83
C ASP A 425 -8.35 -12.21 20.85
N ILE A 426 -8.50 -13.32 21.57
CA ILE A 426 -9.52 -13.46 22.61
C ILE A 426 -9.35 -12.39 23.70
N HIS A 427 -8.12 -12.17 24.19
CA HIS A 427 -7.87 -11.15 25.20
C HIS A 427 -8.28 -9.74 24.73
N ASP A 428 -7.96 -9.40 23.48
CA ASP A 428 -8.12 -8.04 22.95
C ASP A 428 -9.56 -7.74 22.50
N ARG A 429 -10.21 -8.74 21.89
CA ARG A 429 -11.47 -8.61 21.13
C ARG A 429 -12.66 -9.29 21.77
N CYS A 430 -12.51 -10.39 22.52
CA CYS A 430 -13.64 -11.21 22.97
C CYS A 430 -14.71 -10.40 23.75
N GLU A 431 -14.29 -9.56 24.70
CA GLU A 431 -15.26 -8.76 25.48
C GLU A 431 -15.98 -7.66 24.68
N LYS A 432 -15.34 -7.18 23.60
CA LYS A 432 -15.77 -6.00 22.83
C LYS A 432 -16.54 -6.37 21.57
N GLU A 433 -16.11 -7.43 20.90
CA GLU A 433 -16.50 -7.75 19.52
C GLU A 433 -17.15 -9.12 19.38
N TYR A 434 -16.81 -10.10 20.23
CA TYR A 434 -17.38 -11.44 20.09
C TYR A 434 -18.84 -11.43 20.54
N LYS A 435 -19.71 -11.94 19.67
CA LYS A 435 -21.09 -12.32 19.95
C LYS A 435 -21.16 -13.44 20.99
N TRP A 436 -20.29 -14.45 20.89
CA TRP A 436 -20.22 -15.59 21.80
C TRP A 436 -18.99 -15.51 22.70
N LYS A 437 -19.17 -14.90 23.87
CA LYS A 437 -18.09 -14.61 24.84
C LYS A 437 -17.51 -15.82 25.57
N TYR A 438 -18.17 -16.98 25.47
CA TYR A 438 -17.73 -18.20 26.13
C TYR A 438 -16.67 -18.96 25.34
N LEU A 439 -16.36 -18.53 24.11
CA LEU A 439 -15.32 -19.16 23.30
C LEU A 439 -13.93 -18.86 23.87
N GLY A 440 -13.07 -19.87 23.83
CA GLY A 440 -11.75 -19.86 24.45
C GLY A 440 -10.73 -20.58 23.58
N PRO A 441 -9.43 -20.39 23.85
CA PRO A 441 -8.39 -21.17 23.19
C PRO A 441 -8.46 -22.64 23.66
N ALA A 442 -8.10 -23.55 22.76
CA ALA A 442 -7.91 -24.97 23.05
C ALA A 442 -6.41 -25.29 23.16
N ASN A 443 -6.10 -26.42 23.80
CA ASN A 443 -4.73 -26.93 23.82
C ASN A 443 -4.34 -27.40 22.41
N SER A 444 -3.24 -26.88 21.89
CA SER A 444 -2.54 -27.41 20.73
C SER A 444 -1.51 -28.45 21.16
N VAL A 445 -1.40 -29.55 20.40
CA VAL A 445 -0.38 -30.60 20.54
C VAL A 445 0.77 -30.46 19.53
N HIS A 446 0.75 -29.40 18.71
CA HIS A 446 1.69 -29.12 17.63
C HIS A 446 2.51 -27.84 17.89
N LEU A 447 2.71 -27.52 19.17
CA LEU A 447 3.62 -26.48 19.63
C LEU A 447 5.02 -27.02 19.93
N PHE A 448 6.04 -26.22 19.62
CA PHE A 448 7.44 -26.54 19.80
C PHE A 448 8.16 -25.37 20.47
N CYS A 449 8.96 -25.61 21.50
CA CYS A 449 9.80 -24.61 22.15
C CYS A 449 11.29 -24.91 21.90
N ALA A 450 12.06 -23.86 21.68
CA ALA A 450 13.51 -23.86 21.78
C ALA A 450 13.97 -22.72 22.67
N LYS A 451 14.75 -23.04 23.71
CA LYS A 451 15.36 -22.04 24.59
C LYS A 451 16.75 -21.67 24.09
N PRO A 452 16.96 -20.48 23.49
CA PRO A 452 18.29 -20.02 23.09
C PRO A 452 19.19 -19.78 24.32
N SER A 453 20.51 -19.78 24.08
CA SER A 453 21.49 -19.47 25.13
C SER A 453 21.43 -18.02 25.60
N SER A 454 20.91 -17.12 24.75
CA SER A 454 20.60 -15.73 25.05
C SER A 454 19.25 -15.34 24.42
N PRO A 455 18.42 -14.51 25.10
CA PRO A 455 17.24 -13.91 24.49
C PRO A 455 17.52 -13.15 23.17
N ASP A 456 18.75 -12.63 23.02
CA ASP A 456 19.20 -11.85 21.87
C ASP A 456 19.85 -12.69 20.76
N SER A 457 19.94 -14.02 20.91
CA SER A 457 20.56 -14.88 19.88
C SER A 457 19.76 -14.84 18.59
N PHE A 458 20.44 -14.85 17.44
CA PHE A 458 19.77 -15.11 16.15
C PHE A 458 19.32 -16.57 16.11
N VAL A 459 18.05 -16.81 15.80
CA VAL A 459 17.44 -18.14 15.78
C VAL A 459 16.76 -18.35 14.44
N GLU A 460 17.06 -19.46 13.77
CA GLU A 460 16.31 -19.94 12.60
C GLU A 460 15.59 -21.25 12.97
N ILE A 461 14.31 -21.35 12.65
CA ILE A 461 13.49 -22.56 12.71
C ILE A 461 13.30 -23.10 11.29
N THR A 462 13.54 -24.38 11.12
CA THR A 462 13.32 -25.12 9.88
C THR A 462 12.33 -26.25 10.15
N VAL A 463 11.15 -26.18 9.54
CA VAL A 463 10.15 -27.24 9.57
C VAL A 463 10.24 -28.01 8.27
N THR A 464 10.48 -29.33 8.35
CA THR A 464 10.49 -30.23 7.19
C THR A 464 9.35 -31.22 7.30
N ASP A 465 8.48 -31.28 6.30
CA ASP A 465 7.35 -32.22 6.28
C ASP A 465 7.78 -33.66 5.96
N GLY A 466 6.84 -34.61 6.08
CA GLY A 466 7.07 -36.02 5.77
C GLY A 466 7.42 -36.32 4.30
N PHE A 467 7.35 -35.33 3.41
CA PHE A 467 7.64 -35.45 1.97
C PHE A 467 8.93 -34.72 1.56
N GLY A 468 9.59 -34.04 2.50
CA GLY A 468 10.83 -33.30 2.29
C GLY A 468 10.65 -31.83 1.89
N ASN A 469 9.44 -31.27 1.94
CA ASN A 469 9.23 -29.84 1.75
C ASN A 469 9.65 -29.08 3.02
N VAL A 470 10.20 -27.88 2.83
CA VAL A 470 10.81 -27.09 3.91
C VAL A 470 10.12 -25.74 4.05
N SER A 471 9.70 -25.41 5.27
CA SER A 471 9.24 -24.09 5.68
C SER A 471 10.23 -23.51 6.69
N LYS A 472 10.60 -22.24 6.52
CA LYS A 472 11.59 -21.57 7.39
C LYS A 472 11.04 -20.32 8.04
N TRP A 473 11.59 -20.01 9.21
CA TRP A 473 11.39 -18.76 9.92
C TRP A 473 12.67 -18.41 10.64
N ASP A 474 12.97 -17.14 10.78
CA ASP A 474 14.01 -16.70 11.70
C ASP A 474 13.50 -15.55 12.58
N ASN A 475 14.17 -15.37 13.71
CA ASN A 475 13.82 -14.30 14.64
C ASN A 475 14.37 -12.95 14.19
N SER A 476 15.05 -12.87 13.04
CA SER A 476 15.33 -11.56 12.44
C SER A 476 13.98 -10.90 12.20
N ARG A 477 13.96 -9.66 12.63
CA ARG A 477 12.80 -8.83 12.49
C ARG A 477 12.88 -8.24 11.08
N LEU A 478 12.32 -8.96 10.09
CA LEU A 478 11.97 -8.41 8.77
C LEU A 478 10.86 -7.36 8.95
N ILE A 479 11.18 -6.23 9.58
CA ILE A 479 10.28 -5.09 9.65
C ILE A 479 10.73 -4.11 8.60
N TYR A 480 9.74 -3.57 7.90
CA TYR A 480 9.85 -2.68 6.77
C TYR A 480 10.39 -3.38 5.54
N LYS A 481 9.55 -4.22 4.93
CA LYS A 481 9.57 -4.28 3.48
C LYS A 481 9.08 -2.94 2.94
N THR A 482 10.02 -2.09 2.57
CA THR A 482 10.01 -1.70 1.16
C THR A 482 10.70 -2.85 0.42
N ASP A 483 10.34 -3.24 -0.80
CA ASP A 483 11.07 -4.29 -1.52
C ASP A 483 12.55 -3.88 -1.87
N VAL A 484 13.08 -2.82 -1.24
CA VAL A 484 14.35 -2.15 -1.60
C VAL A 484 15.27 -1.87 -0.40
N TYR A 485 14.73 -1.44 0.74
CA TYR A 485 15.49 -1.11 1.95
C TYR A 485 14.95 -1.81 3.19
N SER A 486 15.82 -2.56 3.86
CA SER A 486 15.79 -2.70 5.32
C SER A 486 17.09 -2.13 5.87
N TRP A 487 17.08 -1.53 7.06
CA TRP A 487 18.31 -0.97 7.65
C TRP A 487 19.43 -2.03 7.84
N ASN A 488 19.04 -3.31 7.80
CA ASN A 488 19.91 -4.48 7.89
C ASN A 488 20.04 -5.29 6.57
N SER A 489 19.57 -4.78 5.42
CA SER A 489 19.63 -5.51 4.13
C SER A 489 20.99 -5.42 3.45
N GLU A 490 21.30 -6.43 2.63
CA GLU A 490 22.51 -6.51 1.79
C GLU A 490 22.76 -5.24 0.96
N THR A 491 21.72 -4.47 0.61
CA THR A 491 21.80 -3.21 -0.15
C THR A 491 22.39 -2.01 0.61
N VAL A 492 22.33 -2.00 1.95
CA VAL A 492 23.07 -1.05 2.80
C VAL A 492 24.44 -1.63 3.15
N VAL A 493 24.54 -2.97 3.20
CA VAL A 493 25.73 -3.72 3.60
C VAL A 493 26.82 -3.81 2.53
N ASP A 494 26.49 -3.81 1.23
CA ASP A 494 27.53 -3.86 0.18
C ASP A 494 28.43 -2.60 0.15
N GLY A 495 27.88 -1.44 0.59
CA GLY A 495 28.67 -0.23 0.83
C GLY A 495 29.60 -0.31 2.05
N LEU A 496 29.44 -1.32 2.92
CA LEU A 496 30.23 -1.49 4.15
C LEU A 496 31.62 -2.09 3.90
N THR A 497 31.86 -2.75 2.76
CA THR A 497 33.19 -3.35 2.50
C THR A 497 34.29 -2.31 2.22
N THR A 498 33.91 -1.07 1.93
CA THR A 498 34.84 0.03 1.58
C THR A 498 34.91 1.16 2.61
N ALA A 499 34.01 1.20 3.61
CA ALA A 499 34.07 2.16 4.72
C ALA A 499 35.26 1.84 5.64
N LYS A 500 36.47 2.21 5.20
CA LYS A 500 37.66 2.26 6.04
C LYS A 500 37.31 3.05 7.30
N ALA A 501 37.76 2.55 8.44
CA ALA A 501 37.67 3.21 9.75
C ALA A 501 38.10 4.68 9.66
N TYR A 502 37.16 5.57 9.38
CA TYR A 502 37.36 7.01 9.41
C TYR A 502 36.95 7.48 10.79
N THR A 503 37.92 8.01 11.52
CA THR A 503 37.71 8.63 12.83
C THR A 503 37.54 10.12 12.56
N ALA A 504 36.30 10.59 12.47
CA ALA A 504 36.02 12.01 12.36
C ALA A 504 36.54 12.73 13.63
N PRO A 505 37.09 13.96 13.52
CA PRO A 505 37.28 14.82 14.67
C PRO A 505 35.97 15.02 15.44
N SER A 506 36.01 14.98 16.77
CA SER A 506 34.85 15.27 17.62
C SER A 506 34.58 16.77 17.67
N HIS A 507 33.32 17.19 17.49
CA HIS A 507 32.88 18.58 17.58
C HIS A 507 31.78 18.73 18.66
N PRO A 508 32.12 18.62 19.96
CA PRO A 508 31.14 18.60 21.05
C PRO A 508 30.34 19.90 21.19
N GLU A 509 30.81 21.01 20.60
CA GLU A 509 30.08 22.28 20.54
C GLU A 509 28.75 22.18 19.78
N TYR A 510 28.57 21.18 18.91
CA TYR A 510 27.32 20.92 18.19
C TYR A 510 26.47 19.81 18.84
N GLY A 511 26.90 19.32 20.01
CA GLY A 511 26.35 18.14 20.69
C GLY A 511 26.95 16.83 20.16
N THR A 512 27.02 15.82 21.02
CA THR A 512 27.57 14.49 20.69
C THR A 512 26.44 13.50 20.53
N TYR A 513 26.27 12.98 19.31
CA TYR A 513 25.27 11.97 18.99
C TYR A 513 25.85 10.57 19.17
N THR A 514 25.07 9.65 19.72
CA THR A 514 25.34 8.22 19.70
C THR A 514 24.08 7.52 19.20
N GLY A 515 24.17 6.91 18.02
CA GLY A 515 23.08 6.16 17.41
C GLY A 515 23.00 4.73 17.92
N ALA A 516 21.93 4.02 17.55
CA ALA A 516 21.74 2.62 17.91
C ALA A 516 22.79 1.69 17.26
N SER A 517 23.39 2.14 16.15
CA SER A 517 24.47 1.44 15.46
C SER A 517 25.72 2.31 15.28
N ARG A 518 26.85 1.66 15.03
CA ARG A 518 28.10 2.34 14.66
C ARG A 518 27.97 3.11 13.36
N LEU A 519 27.24 2.58 12.39
CA LEU A 519 27.02 3.24 11.09
C LEU A 519 26.25 4.54 11.27
N GLU A 520 25.17 4.50 12.06
CA GLU A 520 24.33 5.66 12.33
C GLU A 520 25.15 6.78 13.00
N THR A 521 25.92 6.43 14.02
CA THR A 521 26.83 7.36 14.70
C THR A 521 27.86 7.93 13.72
N TYR A 522 28.47 7.06 12.91
CA TYR A 522 29.49 7.43 11.93
C TYR A 522 28.99 8.44 10.88
N LEU A 523 27.82 8.21 10.30
CA LEU A 523 27.27 9.09 9.25
C LEU A 523 26.85 10.45 9.82
N TYR A 524 26.37 10.49 11.06
CA TYR A 524 26.10 11.73 11.76
C TYR A 524 27.39 12.50 12.07
N ASP A 525 28.43 11.83 12.59
CA ASP A 525 29.74 12.44 12.84
C ASP A 525 30.38 12.97 11.54
N MET A 526 30.23 12.24 10.43
CA MET A 526 30.64 12.71 9.11
C MET A 526 29.90 13.99 8.73
N ALA A 527 28.58 14.05 8.90
CA ALA A 527 27.79 15.25 8.59
C ALA A 527 28.27 16.45 9.41
N VAL A 528 28.45 16.30 10.72
CA VAL A 528 28.93 17.37 11.61
C VAL A 528 30.35 17.80 11.21
N ASN A 529 31.24 16.86 10.91
CA ASN A 529 32.58 17.22 10.47
C ASN A 529 32.58 17.96 9.14
N GLU A 530 31.83 17.50 8.14
CA GLU A 530 31.70 18.17 6.85
C GLU A 530 31.10 19.57 6.98
N LEU A 531 30.11 19.77 7.88
CA LEU A 531 29.58 21.08 8.24
C LEU A 531 30.70 22.03 8.68
N THR A 532 31.59 21.59 9.57
CA THR A 532 32.69 22.45 10.06
C THR A 532 33.65 22.84 8.95
N LEU A 533 33.89 21.95 7.98
CA LEU A 533 34.76 22.22 6.84
C LEU A 533 34.14 23.18 5.82
N ASN A 534 32.81 23.36 5.85
CA ASN A 534 32.10 24.33 5.03
C ASN A 534 32.01 25.73 5.66
N LYS A 535 32.48 25.90 6.90
CA LYS A 535 32.47 27.20 7.58
C LYS A 535 33.62 28.07 7.08
N GLU A 536 33.30 29.26 6.60
CA GLU A 536 34.23 30.25 6.08
C GLU A 536 34.83 31.12 7.20
N LYS A 537 35.94 31.80 6.88
CA LYS A 537 36.65 32.68 7.84
C LYS A 537 35.81 33.85 8.36
N ASP A 538 34.82 34.29 7.59
CA ASP A 538 33.91 35.38 7.96
C ASP A 538 32.70 34.89 8.77
N GLY A 539 32.65 33.60 9.11
CA GLY A 539 31.58 32.98 9.89
C GLY A 539 30.38 32.54 9.05
N THR A 540 30.38 32.78 7.74
CA THR A 540 29.34 32.27 6.84
C THR A 540 29.63 30.83 6.41
N TYR A 541 28.66 30.19 5.75
CA TYR A 541 28.82 28.87 5.16
C TYR A 541 28.89 28.96 3.64
N ARG A 542 29.78 28.17 3.03
CA ARG A 542 29.67 27.81 1.61
C ARG A 542 28.63 26.71 1.42
N THR A 543 28.07 26.62 0.22
CA THR A 543 27.04 25.62 -0.08
C THR A 543 27.64 24.23 -0.28
N GLY A 544 28.82 24.08 -0.87
CA GLY A 544 29.48 22.79 -0.94
C GLY A 544 30.95 22.91 -1.26
N GLN A 545 31.68 21.79 -1.32
CA GLN A 545 33.10 21.81 -1.68
C GLN A 545 33.35 22.55 -2.99
N LEU A 546 32.52 22.30 -4.00
CA LEU A 546 32.62 22.90 -5.34
C LEU A 546 31.73 24.14 -5.51
N TRP A 547 30.83 24.40 -4.56
CA TRP A 547 29.91 25.53 -4.57
C TRP A 547 30.28 26.55 -3.49
N ALA A 548 31.04 27.56 -3.90
CA ALA A 548 31.46 28.63 -3.01
C ALA A 548 30.36 29.69 -2.82
N GLY A 549 30.38 30.35 -1.67
CA GLY A 549 29.55 31.52 -1.38
C GLY A 549 28.20 31.20 -0.74
N VAL A 550 27.47 32.27 -0.45
CA VAL A 550 26.19 32.23 0.27
C VAL A 550 25.04 32.38 -0.72
N TRP A 551 24.15 31.39 -0.71
CA TRP A 551 22.97 31.33 -1.56
C TRP A 551 21.71 31.34 -0.69
N THR A 552 20.72 32.15 -1.07
CA THR A 552 19.48 32.41 -0.34
C THR A 552 18.73 31.13 -0.03
N ARG A 553 18.41 30.32 -1.05
CA ARG A 553 17.64 29.09 -0.84
C ARG A 553 18.44 28.09 -0.05
N ASP A 554 19.74 28.02 -0.35
CA ASP A 554 20.62 27.06 0.26
C ASP A 554 20.77 27.17 1.74
N MET A 555 21.04 28.38 2.18
CA MET A 555 21.10 28.68 3.59
C MET A 555 19.74 28.52 4.25
N SER A 556 18.66 28.85 3.53
CA SER A 556 17.32 28.83 4.12
C SER A 556 16.80 27.42 4.36
N TYR A 557 16.87 26.54 3.37
CA TYR A 557 16.47 25.15 3.54
C TYR A 557 17.39 24.41 4.52
N SER A 558 18.71 24.67 4.48
CA SER A 558 19.65 24.11 5.46
C SER A 558 19.36 24.58 6.89
N ALA A 559 18.99 25.86 7.07
CA ALA A 559 18.58 26.41 8.35
C ALA A 559 17.35 25.68 8.91
N ILE A 560 16.34 25.45 8.07
CA ILE A 560 15.11 24.74 8.45
C ILE A 560 15.38 23.28 8.81
N LEU A 561 16.24 22.61 8.06
CA LEU A 561 16.55 21.20 8.32
C LEU A 561 17.30 21.03 9.65
N SER A 562 18.30 21.86 9.94
CA SER A 562 18.99 21.79 11.24
C SER A 562 19.83 23.01 11.60
N LEU A 563 20.36 23.76 10.63
CA LEU A 563 21.43 24.72 10.92
C LEU A 563 20.99 25.93 11.75
N ALA A 564 19.70 26.28 11.74
CA ALA A 564 19.18 27.29 12.65
C ALA A 564 19.37 26.91 14.12
N HIS A 565 19.38 25.59 14.42
CA HIS A 565 19.48 25.02 15.75
C HIS A 565 20.90 24.55 16.09
N VAL A 566 21.72 24.27 15.08
CA VAL A 566 23.12 23.85 15.24
C VAL A 566 24.06 25.05 15.35
N ASP A 567 23.90 26.06 14.49
CA ASP A 567 24.71 27.28 14.48
C ASP A 567 23.87 28.52 14.09
N PRO A 568 23.01 29.01 15.01
CA PRO A 568 22.13 30.14 14.74
C PRO A 568 22.88 31.41 14.33
N ASP A 569 24.10 31.64 14.83
CA ASP A 569 24.85 32.85 14.52
C ASP A 569 25.47 32.81 13.12
N GLY A 570 26.01 31.66 12.70
CA GLY A 570 26.42 31.44 11.32
C GLY A 570 25.25 31.63 10.34
N MET A 571 24.06 31.13 10.71
CA MET A 571 22.85 31.32 9.90
C MET A 571 22.36 32.77 9.84
N LYS A 572 22.39 33.53 10.94
CA LYS A 572 22.11 34.98 10.91
C LYS A 572 23.07 35.70 9.94
N ALA A 573 24.37 35.39 9.99
CA ALA A 573 25.36 36.00 9.10
C ALA A 573 25.08 35.68 7.62
N CYS A 574 24.78 34.42 7.31
CA CYS A 574 24.39 34.00 5.96
C CYS A 574 23.11 34.68 5.47
N LEU A 575 22.04 34.68 6.27
CA LEU A 575 20.77 35.28 5.89
C LEU A 575 20.90 36.79 5.64
N LEU A 576 21.62 37.52 6.50
CA LEU A 576 21.85 38.96 6.33
C LEU A 576 22.74 39.29 5.12
N ARG A 577 23.61 38.35 4.68
CA ARG A 577 24.37 38.50 3.44
C ARG A 577 23.47 38.52 2.20
N LYS A 578 22.25 37.98 2.30
CA LYS A 578 21.25 37.87 1.24
C LYS A 578 20.15 38.94 1.33
N VAL A 579 20.51 40.13 1.81
CA VAL A 579 19.62 41.29 1.89
C VAL A 579 20.15 42.39 0.97
N ASP A 580 19.30 42.89 0.08
CA ASP A 580 19.67 43.94 -0.88
C ASP A 580 19.75 45.32 -0.21
N ARG A 581 20.28 46.30 -0.95
CA ARG A 581 20.37 47.70 -0.49
C ARG A 581 19.02 48.42 -0.31
N LYS A 582 17.91 47.77 -0.67
CA LYS A 582 16.53 48.23 -0.43
C LYS A 582 15.86 47.49 0.74
N ASN A 583 16.61 46.67 1.49
CA ASN A 583 16.13 45.80 2.56
C ASN A 583 15.07 44.82 2.07
N ARG A 584 15.34 44.13 0.97
CA ARG A 584 14.57 42.99 0.47
C ARG A 584 15.45 41.75 0.42
N ILE A 585 14.81 40.59 0.46
CA ILE A 585 15.49 39.30 0.30
C ILE A 585 16.00 39.22 -1.14
N ILE A 586 17.26 38.84 -1.31
CA ILE A 586 17.88 38.64 -2.62
C ILE A 586 17.40 37.30 -3.19
N GLN A 587 16.86 37.31 -4.41
CA GLN A 587 16.77 36.09 -5.22
C GLN A 587 18.16 35.81 -5.81
N ASP A 588 18.57 34.54 -5.84
CA ASP A 588 19.81 34.13 -6.52
C ASP A 588 19.64 34.00 -8.03
N THR A 589 20.75 34.01 -8.75
CA THR A 589 20.74 33.96 -10.21
C THR A 589 20.14 32.64 -10.68
N GLY A 590 19.22 32.70 -11.63
CA GLY A 590 18.53 31.54 -12.18
C GLY A 590 17.90 31.86 -13.54
N THR A 591 16.79 31.19 -13.85
CA THR A 591 16.09 31.34 -15.15
C THR A 591 15.70 32.79 -15.45
N GLY A 592 16.05 33.27 -16.65
CA GLY A 592 15.54 34.53 -17.21
C GLY A 592 16.09 35.80 -16.57
N GLY A 593 17.18 35.69 -15.80
CA GLY A 593 17.73 36.82 -15.06
C GLY A 593 17.04 37.08 -13.72
N SER A 594 16.32 36.07 -13.21
CA SER A 594 15.75 35.81 -11.86
C SER A 594 15.17 36.99 -11.05
N TRP A 595 14.09 36.70 -10.34
CA TRP A 595 13.06 37.65 -9.91
C TRP A 595 12.53 38.59 -11.01
N PRO A 596 11.25 38.49 -11.41
CA PRO A 596 10.19 37.62 -10.86
C PRO A 596 10.06 36.29 -11.61
N CYS A 597 11.03 35.90 -12.46
CA CYS A 597 10.99 34.58 -13.09
C CYS A 597 11.03 33.46 -12.05
N SER A 598 11.86 33.63 -11.02
CA SER A 598 11.89 32.80 -9.81
C SER A 598 11.54 33.70 -8.62
N THR A 599 10.70 33.20 -7.71
CA THR A 599 10.12 33.97 -6.60
C THR A 599 10.19 33.24 -5.26
N ASP A 600 10.91 32.13 -5.22
CA ASP A 600 11.00 31.22 -4.09
C ASP A 600 11.99 31.68 -3.00
N ARG A 601 12.66 32.83 -3.16
CA ARG A 601 13.49 33.46 -2.11
C ARG A 601 12.79 33.64 -0.77
N GLU A 602 11.46 33.66 -0.74
CA GLU A 602 10.67 33.88 0.48
C GLU A 602 10.84 32.75 1.51
N ILE A 603 11.46 31.61 1.14
CA ILE A 603 11.88 30.57 2.08
C ILE A 603 12.82 31.12 3.17
N TRP A 604 13.53 32.22 2.87
CA TRP A 604 14.34 32.97 3.82
C TRP A 604 13.55 33.39 5.07
N ALA A 605 12.26 33.68 4.93
CA ALA A 605 11.40 34.03 6.06
C ALA A 605 11.25 32.85 7.04
N ALA A 606 11.06 31.63 6.53
CA ALA A 606 10.97 30.43 7.35
C ALA A 606 12.29 30.18 8.10
N ALA A 607 13.44 30.28 7.43
CA ALA A 607 14.75 30.17 8.06
C ALA A 607 14.96 31.20 9.18
N ALA A 608 14.55 32.45 8.96
CA ALA A 608 14.64 33.49 9.98
C ALA A 608 13.75 33.20 11.20
N TRP A 609 12.63 32.52 11.02
CA TRP A 609 11.76 32.07 12.11
C TRP A 609 12.39 30.93 12.91
N GLU A 610 12.99 29.93 12.26
CA GLU A 610 13.67 28.82 12.97
C GLU A 610 14.81 29.32 13.88
N ILE A 611 15.56 30.34 13.43
CA ILE A 611 16.57 31.02 14.27
C ILE A 611 15.92 31.67 15.50
N TYR A 612 14.71 32.21 15.39
CA TYR A 612 13.97 32.74 16.54
C TYR A 612 13.51 31.63 17.48
N LEU A 613 13.04 30.49 16.96
CA LEU A 613 12.65 29.36 17.80
C LEU A 613 13.82 28.89 18.67
N GLU A 614 15.02 28.83 18.08
CA GLU A 614 16.27 28.52 18.76
C GLU A 614 16.69 29.59 19.78
N THR A 615 16.69 30.87 19.39
CA THR A 615 17.35 31.91 20.18
C THR A 615 16.42 32.71 21.10
N GLY A 616 15.11 32.70 20.85
CA GLY A 616 14.13 33.57 21.50
C GLY A 616 14.33 35.09 21.26
N SER A 617 15.17 35.47 20.28
CA SER A 617 15.58 36.86 20.11
C SER A 617 14.52 37.74 19.44
N GLU A 618 13.80 38.55 20.23
CA GLU A 618 12.91 39.60 19.72
C GLU A 618 13.66 40.66 18.89
N ALA A 619 14.92 40.96 19.23
CA ALA A 619 15.73 41.92 18.48
C ALA A 619 15.98 41.44 17.04
N TRP A 620 16.24 40.14 16.87
CA TRP A 620 16.33 39.50 15.56
C TRP A 620 15.03 39.64 14.79
N LEU A 621 13.88 39.31 15.41
CA LEU A 621 12.57 39.46 14.78
C LEU A 621 12.30 40.89 14.30
N ARG A 622 12.56 41.90 15.13
CA ARG A 622 12.36 43.31 14.75
C ARG A 622 13.22 43.73 13.56
N GLN A 623 14.45 43.20 13.46
CA GLN A 623 15.33 43.46 12.34
C GLN A 623 14.80 42.84 11.04
N VAL A 624 14.45 41.55 11.07
CA VAL A 624 14.10 40.79 9.85
C VAL A 624 12.66 41.01 9.39
N TYR A 625 11.76 41.37 10.30
CA TYR A 625 10.35 41.64 10.00
C TYR A 625 10.16 42.61 8.84
N HIS A 626 10.91 43.73 8.84
CA HIS A 626 10.80 44.73 7.77
C HIS A 626 11.37 44.26 6.43
N ILE A 627 12.32 43.34 6.44
CA ILE A 627 12.94 42.76 5.24
C ILE A 627 11.95 41.81 4.56
N ILE A 628 11.35 40.90 5.34
CA ILE A 628 10.33 39.95 4.86
C ILE A 628 9.11 40.71 4.35
N ARG A 629 8.60 41.67 5.12
CA ARG A 629 7.42 42.48 4.73
C ARG A 629 7.63 43.20 3.39
N ARG A 630 8.79 43.83 3.19
CA ARG A 630 9.10 44.55 1.94
C ARG A 630 9.21 43.61 0.74
N SER A 631 9.70 42.39 0.95
CA SER A 631 9.83 41.38 -0.11
C SER A 631 8.43 40.88 -0.51
N LEU A 632 7.64 40.41 0.45
CA LEU A 632 6.25 39.98 0.23
C LEU A 632 5.34 41.08 -0.36
N ASP A 633 5.50 42.34 0.06
CA ASP A 633 4.74 43.46 -0.54
C ASP A 633 5.11 43.64 -2.02
N ALA A 634 6.38 43.46 -2.41
CA ALA A 634 6.82 43.52 -3.80
C ALA A 634 6.29 42.32 -4.60
N ASP A 635 6.37 41.10 -4.05
CA ASP A 635 5.86 39.89 -4.70
C ASP A 635 4.34 39.89 -4.84
N ARG A 636 3.61 40.48 -3.89
CA ARG A 636 2.16 40.69 -3.99
C ARG A 636 1.78 41.59 -5.16
N VAL A 637 2.66 42.51 -5.53
CA VAL A 637 2.48 43.32 -6.73
C VAL A 637 2.88 42.51 -7.96
N VAL A 638 4.08 41.93 -7.98
CA VAL A 638 4.66 41.42 -9.23
C VAL A 638 4.21 40.01 -9.60
N ALA A 639 4.09 39.11 -8.63
CA ALA A 639 3.92 37.67 -8.84
C ALA A 639 2.52 37.14 -8.49
N TYR A 640 1.75 37.84 -7.64
CA TYR A 640 0.44 37.36 -7.22
C TYR A 640 -0.61 37.40 -8.35
N ASN A 641 -1.28 36.27 -8.57
CA ASN A 641 -2.38 36.14 -9.50
C ASN A 641 -3.72 36.30 -8.78
N PRO A 642 -4.46 37.41 -8.99
CA PRO A 642 -5.75 37.60 -8.32
C PRO A 642 -6.86 36.65 -8.81
N ALA A 643 -6.68 36.00 -9.96
CA ALA A 643 -7.69 35.09 -10.52
C ALA A 643 -7.72 33.73 -9.80
N THR A 644 -6.56 33.23 -9.37
CA THR A 644 -6.39 31.94 -8.69
C THR A 644 -6.09 32.12 -7.20
N GLY A 645 -5.58 33.28 -6.79
CA GLY A 645 -5.04 33.48 -5.44
C GLY A 645 -3.65 32.90 -5.23
N LEU A 646 -3.03 32.33 -6.26
CA LEU A 646 -1.68 31.76 -6.21
C LEU A 646 -0.62 32.80 -6.60
N TYR A 647 0.63 32.53 -6.25
CA TYR A 647 1.82 33.26 -6.68
C TYR A 647 2.47 32.56 -7.87
N ARG A 648 2.94 33.39 -8.82
CA ARG A 648 3.63 32.95 -10.03
C ARG A 648 5.15 32.89 -9.83
N GLY A 649 5.79 32.04 -10.60
CA GLY A 649 7.23 31.88 -10.66
C GLY A 649 7.64 30.43 -10.90
N GLU A 650 8.93 30.25 -11.13
CA GLU A 650 9.57 28.95 -11.25
C GLU A 650 9.34 28.08 -10.00
N SER A 651 9.36 26.76 -10.20
CA SER A 651 9.29 25.80 -9.10
C SER A 651 10.50 25.96 -8.18
N SER A 652 10.25 25.93 -6.87
CA SER A 652 11.33 26.19 -5.92
C SER A 652 12.48 25.22 -6.13
N PHE A 653 13.73 25.70 -6.04
CA PHE A 653 15.00 24.98 -6.28
C PHE A 653 15.23 24.35 -7.68
N ILE A 654 14.19 24.09 -8.47
CA ILE A 654 14.26 23.39 -9.76
C ILE A 654 14.53 24.36 -10.92
N ASP A 655 15.68 25.04 -10.84
CA ASP A 655 16.06 26.16 -11.71
C ASP A 655 16.75 25.80 -13.04
N TRP A 656 17.09 24.52 -13.24
CA TRP A 656 17.58 24.05 -14.54
C TRP A 656 16.39 23.71 -15.43
N ARG A 657 15.77 24.75 -16.02
CA ARG A 657 14.50 24.67 -16.76
C ARG A 657 14.42 23.56 -17.80
N ASP A 658 15.55 23.26 -18.45
CA ASP A 658 15.61 22.22 -19.46
C ASP A 658 15.25 20.87 -18.85
N GLN A 659 15.49 20.64 -17.56
CA GLN A 659 15.18 19.39 -16.89
C GLN A 659 13.81 19.34 -16.21
N SER A 660 13.02 20.42 -16.24
CA SER A 660 11.77 20.51 -15.46
C SER A 660 10.58 21.07 -16.21
N TYR A 661 10.79 21.75 -17.34
CA TYR A 661 9.75 22.34 -18.18
C TYR A 661 9.84 21.83 -19.64
N PRO A 662 8.76 21.88 -20.42
CA PRO A 662 8.82 21.61 -21.86
C PRO A 662 9.72 22.65 -22.56
N GLU A 663 10.46 22.22 -23.60
CA GLU A 663 11.51 23.03 -24.27
C GLU A 663 10.98 24.35 -24.85
N TRP A 664 9.70 24.39 -25.24
CA TRP A 664 9.10 25.60 -25.81
C TRP A 664 8.92 26.72 -24.77
N MET A 665 8.86 26.40 -23.48
CA MET A 665 8.65 27.40 -22.43
C MET A 665 9.89 28.28 -22.28
N GLN A 666 9.70 29.56 -22.56
CA GLN A 666 10.69 30.60 -22.35
C GLN A 666 10.62 31.10 -20.90
N PRO A 667 11.63 31.85 -20.40
CA PRO A 667 11.59 32.39 -19.04
C PRO A 667 10.35 33.24 -18.72
N VAL A 668 9.75 33.87 -19.74
CA VAL A 668 8.50 34.61 -19.60
C VAL A 668 7.29 33.70 -19.36
N ASP A 669 7.30 32.49 -19.92
CA ASP A 669 6.26 31.48 -19.69
C ASP A 669 6.43 30.88 -18.28
N ILE A 670 7.68 30.57 -17.88
CA ILE A 670 8.02 30.05 -16.55
C ILE A 670 7.67 31.05 -15.45
N ALA A 671 7.91 32.35 -15.67
CA ALA A 671 7.52 33.43 -14.76
C ALA A 671 5.99 33.52 -14.53
N GLN A 672 5.19 32.79 -15.31
CA GLN A 672 3.73 32.74 -15.19
C GLN A 672 3.22 31.40 -14.69
N SER A 673 4.10 30.44 -14.43
CA SER A 673 3.74 29.17 -13.80
C SER A 673 3.32 29.38 -12.35
N GLU A 674 2.37 28.60 -11.86
CA GLU A 674 1.94 28.61 -10.46
C GLU A 674 2.31 27.26 -9.84
N CYS A 675 3.49 27.20 -9.23
CA CYS A 675 4.10 25.95 -8.75
C CYS A 675 3.77 25.64 -7.29
N LEU A 676 3.62 24.35 -6.98
CA LEU A 676 3.29 23.85 -5.64
C LEU A 676 4.30 24.31 -4.58
N GLY A 677 5.58 23.94 -4.74
CA GLY A 677 6.63 24.29 -3.78
C GLY A 677 6.75 25.80 -3.56
N THR A 678 6.67 26.60 -4.62
CA THR A 678 6.75 28.07 -4.54
C THR A 678 5.56 28.65 -3.77
N ASN A 679 4.34 28.12 -3.97
CA ASN A 679 3.17 28.57 -3.24
C ASN A 679 3.17 28.12 -1.77
N ALA A 680 3.67 26.91 -1.47
CA ALA A 680 3.88 26.47 -0.10
C ALA A 680 4.89 27.40 0.63
N VAL A 681 5.96 27.81 -0.05
CA VAL A 681 6.93 28.79 0.46
C VAL A 681 6.28 30.14 0.76
N PHE A 682 5.46 30.68 -0.16
CA PHE A 682 4.73 31.93 0.08
C PHE A 682 3.75 31.82 1.25
N TYR A 683 3.06 30.69 1.38
CA TYR A 683 2.18 30.43 2.52
C TYR A 683 2.95 30.53 3.83
N ARG A 684 4.09 29.82 3.93
CA ARG A 684 4.90 29.85 5.15
C ARG A 684 5.48 31.22 5.42
N ALA A 685 5.92 31.95 4.40
CA ALA A 685 6.42 33.32 4.58
C ALA A 685 5.35 34.28 5.13
N LEU A 686 4.10 34.17 4.65
CA LEU A 686 2.96 34.94 5.15
C LEU A 686 2.58 34.55 6.59
N ASP A 687 2.52 33.25 6.89
CA ASP A 687 2.26 32.72 8.24
C ASP A 687 3.34 33.19 9.23
N VAL A 688 4.61 33.04 8.86
CA VAL A 688 5.75 33.53 9.65
C VAL A 688 5.66 35.03 9.88
N LEU A 689 5.42 35.82 8.83
CA LEU A 689 5.31 37.28 8.99
C LEU A 689 4.17 37.66 9.94
N ALA A 690 3.06 36.93 9.90
CA ALA A 690 1.94 37.10 10.82
C ALA A 690 2.32 36.76 12.27
N ARG A 691 3.02 35.65 12.49
CA ARG A 691 3.53 35.22 13.81
C ARG A 691 4.54 36.22 14.36
N MET A 692 5.51 36.65 13.55
CA MET A 692 6.47 37.69 13.90
C MET A 692 5.77 39.00 14.29
N ALA A 693 4.79 39.44 13.48
CA ALA A 693 3.99 40.63 13.77
C ALA A 693 3.28 40.51 15.13
N MET A 694 2.74 39.34 15.46
CA MET A 694 2.10 39.10 16.76
C MET A 694 3.10 39.25 17.91
N VAL A 695 4.26 38.61 17.82
CA VAL A 695 5.31 38.64 18.85
C VAL A 695 5.81 40.07 19.08
N ILE A 696 6.08 40.84 18.02
CA ILE A 696 6.65 42.19 18.16
C ILE A 696 5.60 43.29 18.43
N GLY A 697 4.30 42.94 18.43
CA GLY A 697 3.18 43.82 18.81
C GLY A 697 2.38 44.47 17.68
N HIS A 698 2.61 44.10 16.41
CA HIS A 698 1.92 44.64 15.23
C HIS A 698 0.62 43.87 14.90
N LYS A 699 -0.40 44.00 15.76
CA LYS A 699 -1.64 43.18 15.69
C LYS A 699 -2.43 43.33 14.37
N SER A 700 -2.44 44.51 13.75
CA SER A 700 -3.11 44.72 12.44
C SER A 700 -2.48 43.89 11.34
N ASP A 701 -1.15 43.87 11.32
CA ASP A 701 -0.35 43.21 10.31
C ASP A 701 -0.43 41.70 10.53
N ALA A 702 -0.40 41.24 11.79
CA ALA A 702 -0.65 39.84 12.15
C ALA A 702 -1.98 39.35 11.56
N LYS A 703 -3.07 40.09 11.77
CA LYS A 703 -4.39 39.73 11.21
C LYS A 703 -4.40 39.75 9.68
N LYS A 704 -3.79 40.77 9.06
CA LYS A 704 -3.71 40.90 7.60
C LYS A 704 -2.99 39.72 6.96
N TYR A 705 -1.78 39.42 7.43
CA TYR A 705 -0.94 38.39 6.83
C TYR A 705 -1.44 36.97 7.15
N ALA A 706 -2.04 36.74 8.32
CA ALA A 706 -2.72 35.47 8.62
C ALA A 706 -3.89 35.22 7.67
N ALA A 707 -4.71 36.24 7.38
CA ALA A 707 -5.80 36.11 6.41
C ALA A 707 -5.30 35.86 4.98
N GLN A 708 -4.14 36.41 4.62
CA GLN A 708 -3.51 36.15 3.31
C GLN A 708 -2.93 34.74 3.22
N ALA A 709 -2.31 34.24 4.29
CA ALA A 709 -1.82 32.86 4.37
C ALA A 709 -2.99 31.87 4.23
N GLU A 710 -4.09 32.08 4.97
CA GLU A 710 -5.25 31.20 4.88
C GLU A 710 -5.87 31.18 3.48
N ALA A 711 -6.05 32.36 2.86
CA ALA A 711 -6.56 32.44 1.50
C ALA A 711 -5.64 31.75 0.47
N LEU A 712 -4.31 31.77 0.69
CA LEU A 712 -3.36 31.05 -0.15
C LEU A 712 -3.41 29.54 0.07
N LYS A 713 -3.56 29.09 1.32
CA LYS A 713 -3.79 27.67 1.64
C LYS A 713 -5.05 27.14 0.95
N ASP A 714 -6.14 27.91 0.98
CA ASP A 714 -7.37 27.57 0.27
C ASP A 714 -7.16 27.49 -1.25
N ALA A 715 -6.42 28.43 -1.82
CA ALA A 715 -6.08 28.43 -3.24
C ALA A 715 -5.24 27.19 -3.63
N ILE A 716 -4.20 26.84 -2.85
CA ILE A 716 -3.38 25.65 -3.10
C ILE A 716 -4.26 24.39 -3.12
N ASN A 717 -5.11 24.22 -2.11
CA ASN A 717 -6.03 23.08 -2.02
C ASN A 717 -7.09 23.07 -3.13
N THR A 718 -7.53 24.22 -3.61
CA THR A 718 -8.54 24.31 -4.67
C THR A 718 -7.97 23.98 -6.04
N TYR A 719 -6.78 24.48 -6.35
CA TYR A 719 -6.25 24.48 -7.72
C TYR A 719 -5.20 23.42 -7.98
N LEU A 720 -4.53 22.90 -6.95
CA LEU A 720 -3.43 21.95 -7.11
C LEU A 720 -3.73 20.55 -6.56
N TRP A 721 -4.69 20.37 -5.65
CA TRP A 721 -5.03 19.04 -5.12
C TRP A 721 -5.72 18.17 -6.19
N MET A 722 -5.25 16.94 -6.37
CA MET A 722 -5.85 15.96 -7.29
C MET A 722 -6.46 14.79 -6.52
N GLU A 723 -7.77 14.82 -6.32
CA GLU A 723 -8.50 13.84 -5.50
C GLU A 723 -8.31 12.39 -5.99
N ASP A 724 -8.30 12.17 -7.30
CA ASP A 724 -8.12 10.84 -7.91
C ASP A 724 -6.72 10.28 -7.71
N LYS A 725 -5.70 11.16 -7.62
CA LYS A 725 -4.30 10.79 -7.40
C LYS A 725 -3.93 10.69 -5.92
N GLY A 726 -4.57 11.50 -5.08
CA GLY A 726 -4.28 11.61 -3.64
C GLY A 726 -2.98 12.35 -3.32
N TYR A 727 -2.55 13.25 -4.21
CA TYR A 727 -1.43 14.17 -4.01
C TYR A 727 -1.68 15.47 -4.80
N TYR A 728 -0.85 16.50 -4.58
CA TYR A 728 -0.92 17.76 -5.31
C TYR A 728 -0.18 17.68 -6.66
N ALA A 729 -0.65 18.49 -7.61
CA ALA A 729 -0.03 18.68 -8.91
C ALA A 729 1.21 19.59 -8.80
N GLN A 730 2.20 19.31 -9.64
CA GLN A 730 3.48 20.01 -9.69
C GLN A 730 3.33 21.52 -9.93
N TYR A 731 2.54 21.90 -10.95
CA TYR A 731 2.24 23.29 -11.26
C TYR A 731 1.13 23.46 -12.30
N ILE A 732 0.60 24.68 -12.38
CA ILE A 732 -0.23 25.18 -13.49
C ILE A 732 0.65 26.00 -14.45
N TYR A 733 0.56 25.77 -15.77
CA TYR A 733 1.42 26.43 -16.76
C TYR A 733 0.73 26.71 -18.09
N GLY A 734 1.32 27.61 -18.90
CA GLY A 734 0.83 27.94 -20.26
C GLY A 734 1.05 29.37 -20.70
N ARG A 735 0.17 29.89 -21.56
CA ARG A 735 0.17 31.30 -22.00
C ARG A 735 -1.16 31.97 -21.69
N ASN A 736 -2.09 32.04 -22.64
CA ASN A 736 -3.41 32.63 -22.40
C ASN A 736 -4.32 31.64 -21.69
N SER A 737 -4.18 30.37 -22.06
CA SER A 737 -4.82 29.23 -21.42
C SER A 737 -3.80 28.46 -20.59
N ARG A 738 -4.28 27.94 -19.47
CA ARG A 738 -3.48 27.25 -18.48
C ARG A 738 -3.92 25.81 -18.35
N VAL A 739 -2.96 24.92 -18.14
CA VAL A 739 -3.21 23.49 -17.87
C VAL A 739 -2.47 23.07 -16.61
N LEU A 740 -3.00 22.04 -15.95
CA LEU A 740 -2.39 21.43 -14.77
C LEU A 740 -1.37 20.37 -15.21
N SER A 741 -0.15 20.41 -14.66
CA SER A 741 0.81 19.30 -14.77
C SER A 741 0.48 18.26 -13.69
N PRO A 742 0.01 17.04 -14.04
CA PRO A 742 -0.43 16.06 -13.06
C PRO A 742 0.72 15.32 -12.35
N ARG A 743 1.97 15.75 -12.58
CA ARG A 743 3.14 15.20 -11.88
C ARG A 743 3.07 15.57 -10.40
N CYS A 744 3.60 14.70 -9.53
CA CYS A 744 3.87 15.07 -8.14
C CYS A 744 5.27 15.70 -8.04
N GLU A 745 5.48 16.57 -7.05
CA GLU A 745 6.77 17.23 -6.76
C GLU A 745 7.08 17.16 -5.27
N THR A 746 8.10 16.39 -4.91
CA THR A 746 8.24 15.87 -3.54
C THR A 746 8.49 16.96 -2.49
N LEU A 747 9.24 18.02 -2.80
CA LEU A 747 9.49 19.07 -1.80
C LEU A 747 8.19 19.81 -1.48
N GLY A 748 7.45 20.24 -2.51
CA GLY A 748 6.15 20.91 -2.34
C GLY A 748 5.15 20.07 -1.55
N GLU A 749 5.03 18.77 -1.85
CA GLU A 749 4.21 17.81 -1.11
C GLU A 749 4.60 17.77 0.39
N SER A 750 5.89 17.65 0.65
CA SER A 750 6.45 17.58 2.01
C SER A 750 6.19 18.86 2.79
N LEU A 751 6.37 20.02 2.17
CA LEU A 751 6.11 21.33 2.77
C LEU A 751 4.62 21.51 3.09
N CYS A 752 3.73 21.02 2.24
CA CYS A 752 2.29 21.06 2.49
C CYS A 752 1.90 20.29 3.76
N ILE A 753 2.53 19.14 4.02
CA ILE A 753 2.33 18.36 5.24
C ILE A 753 2.95 19.07 6.45
N LEU A 754 4.22 19.47 6.35
CA LEU A 754 4.96 20.07 7.46
C LEU A 754 4.32 21.37 7.96
N TRP A 755 3.73 22.17 7.08
CA TRP A 755 3.12 23.46 7.46
C TRP A 755 1.58 23.42 7.54
N GLY A 756 0.98 22.24 7.41
CA GLY A 756 -0.47 22.04 7.59
C GLY A 756 -1.32 22.69 6.50
N ILE A 757 -0.79 22.79 5.28
CA ILE A 757 -1.55 23.11 4.07
C ILE A 757 -2.41 21.89 3.69
N ALA A 758 -1.79 20.71 3.74
CA ALA A 758 -2.47 19.42 3.74
C ALA A 758 -3.06 19.15 5.13
N ASP A 759 -4.32 18.76 5.17
CA ASP A 759 -4.92 18.17 6.39
C ASP A 759 -4.42 16.72 6.58
N ASP A 760 -4.73 16.13 7.73
CA ASP A 760 -4.24 14.79 8.09
C ASP A 760 -4.64 13.70 7.08
N HIS A 761 -5.83 13.82 6.47
CA HIS A 761 -6.29 12.89 5.44
C HIS A 761 -5.46 13.01 4.16
N LYS A 762 -5.22 14.24 3.69
CA LYS A 762 -4.35 14.50 2.53
C LYS A 762 -2.91 14.07 2.83
N ALA A 763 -2.40 14.33 4.02
CA ALA A 763 -1.05 13.93 4.43
C ALA A 763 -0.88 12.41 4.39
N ALA A 764 -1.85 11.65 4.93
CA ALA A 764 -1.85 10.19 4.84
C ALA A 764 -1.92 9.70 3.39
N ALA A 765 -2.80 10.30 2.57
CA ALA A 765 -2.94 9.95 1.16
C ALA A 765 -1.65 10.19 0.35
N ILE A 766 -0.97 11.32 0.58
CA ILE A 766 0.33 11.63 -0.06
C ILE A 766 1.36 10.56 0.30
N MET A 767 1.48 10.20 1.58
CA MET A 767 2.47 9.21 2.03
C MET A 767 2.19 7.80 1.49
N GLU A 768 0.92 7.45 1.29
CA GLU A 768 0.53 6.16 0.72
C GLU A 768 0.70 6.11 -0.80
N LYS A 769 0.22 7.14 -1.52
CA LYS A 769 -0.02 7.09 -2.97
C LYS A 769 1.05 7.77 -3.83
N MET A 770 1.83 8.70 -3.29
CA MET A 770 2.86 9.39 -4.07
C MET A 770 3.93 8.38 -4.52
N PRO A 771 4.25 8.29 -5.83
CA PRO A 771 5.20 7.30 -6.33
C PRO A 771 6.64 7.67 -5.95
N LEU A 772 7.33 6.72 -5.32
CA LEU A 772 8.73 6.80 -4.94
C LEU A 772 9.60 5.90 -5.83
N ALA A 773 10.86 6.26 -6.01
CA ALA A 773 11.83 5.39 -6.67
C ALA A 773 12.54 4.47 -5.65
N PRO A 774 13.16 3.37 -6.11
CA PRO A 774 13.88 2.46 -5.23
C PRO A 774 14.97 3.17 -4.41
N TYR A 775 15.69 4.12 -5.01
CA TYR A 775 16.80 4.80 -4.33
C TYR A 775 16.41 5.99 -3.45
N GLY A 776 15.12 6.30 -3.34
CA GLY A 776 14.59 7.42 -2.57
C GLY A 776 13.48 8.19 -3.32
N PRO A 777 12.89 9.20 -2.69
CA PRO A 777 11.95 10.09 -3.37
C PRO A 777 12.64 10.86 -4.50
N VAL A 778 12.10 10.76 -5.71
CA VAL A 778 12.50 11.59 -6.84
C VAL A 778 12.05 13.03 -6.64
N ILE A 779 12.68 13.98 -7.34
CA ILE A 779 12.25 15.38 -7.27
C ILE A 779 10.81 15.56 -7.78
N PHE A 780 10.48 14.96 -8.93
CA PHE A 780 9.12 14.89 -9.45
C PHE A 780 8.90 13.58 -10.21
N SER A 781 7.65 13.15 -10.31
CA SER A 781 7.27 11.91 -11.01
C SER A 781 5.95 12.03 -11.78
N PRO A 782 5.81 11.43 -12.98
CA PRO A 782 6.86 10.74 -13.74
C PRO A 782 7.97 11.67 -14.27
N GLN A 783 9.11 11.07 -14.64
CA GLN A 783 10.30 11.76 -15.16
C GLN A 783 10.09 12.19 -16.62
N ILE A 784 10.84 13.18 -17.09
CA ILE A 784 10.75 13.68 -18.48
C ILE A 784 11.63 12.81 -19.39
N ALA A 785 11.10 12.37 -20.54
CA ALA A 785 11.86 11.61 -21.54
C ALA A 785 13.09 12.39 -22.07
N ALA A 786 14.15 11.64 -22.40
CA ALA A 786 15.33 12.11 -23.12
C ALA A 786 16.24 13.15 -22.42
N ARG A 787 16.13 13.33 -21.09
CA ARG A 787 16.98 14.26 -20.34
C ARG A 787 17.80 13.57 -19.24
N GLY A 788 19.06 13.96 -19.13
CA GLY A 788 20.03 13.40 -18.17
C GLY A 788 19.68 13.67 -16.70
N SER A 789 20.48 13.10 -15.80
CA SER A 789 20.22 13.15 -14.35
C SER A 789 20.76 14.43 -13.71
N TYR A 790 19.87 15.25 -13.14
CA TYR A 790 20.21 16.29 -12.15
C TYR A 790 18.95 16.72 -11.39
N HIS A 791 18.02 17.43 -12.04
CA HIS A 791 16.67 17.67 -11.52
C HIS A 791 15.69 16.59 -12.01
N ASN A 792 15.87 16.13 -13.25
CA ASN A 792 15.19 14.96 -13.79
C ASN A 792 15.95 13.68 -13.40
N ASN A 793 15.25 12.54 -13.25
CA ASN A 793 15.87 11.25 -12.92
C ASN A 793 16.90 11.31 -11.76
N ALA A 794 16.55 12.00 -10.67
CA ALA A 794 17.45 12.21 -9.54
C ALA A 794 16.73 12.14 -8.20
N VAL A 795 17.47 11.68 -7.19
CA VAL A 795 17.12 11.76 -5.77
C VAL A 795 18.08 12.74 -5.11
N TRP A 796 17.55 13.73 -4.41
CA TRP A 796 18.35 14.71 -3.67
C TRP A 796 18.18 14.45 -2.17
N PRO A 797 19.26 14.23 -1.40
CA PRO A 797 19.16 13.90 0.03
C PRO A 797 18.44 14.95 0.85
N PHE A 798 18.54 16.24 0.50
CA PHE A 798 17.79 17.27 1.23
C PHE A 798 16.27 17.17 1.01
N VAL A 799 15.81 16.90 -0.22
CA VAL A 799 14.39 16.68 -0.54
C VAL A 799 13.90 15.44 0.19
N THR A 800 14.73 14.39 0.18
CA THR A 800 14.51 13.15 0.94
C THR A 800 14.36 13.42 2.44
N SER A 801 15.12 14.38 2.98
CA SER A 801 15.05 14.76 4.39
C SER A 801 13.75 15.48 4.73
N PHE A 802 13.27 16.39 3.88
CA PHE A 802 11.95 17.01 4.03
C PHE A 802 10.82 15.97 3.92
N TYR A 803 10.93 15.03 2.98
CA TYR A 803 9.98 13.93 2.84
C TYR A 803 9.96 13.04 4.09
N GLY A 804 11.13 12.68 4.62
CA GLY A 804 11.24 11.91 5.86
C GLY A 804 10.63 12.64 7.06
N ALA A 805 10.88 13.95 7.21
CA ALA A 805 10.26 14.75 8.26
C ALA A 805 8.73 14.82 8.11
N ALA A 806 8.23 14.95 6.86
CA ALA A 806 6.81 14.91 6.57
C ALA A 806 6.19 13.53 6.88
N ALA A 807 6.90 12.44 6.57
CA ALA A 807 6.49 11.07 6.88
C ALA A 807 6.40 10.82 8.38
N ALA A 808 7.39 11.29 9.15
CA ALA A 808 7.37 11.23 10.61
C ALA A 808 6.15 11.99 11.18
N LYS A 809 5.90 13.21 10.69
CA LYS A 809 4.74 14.02 11.11
C LYS A 809 3.41 13.37 10.74
N ALA A 810 3.32 12.75 9.58
CA ALA A 810 2.12 12.05 9.11
C ALA A 810 1.93 10.65 9.74
N GLY A 811 2.91 10.17 10.54
CA GLY A 811 2.85 8.86 11.18
C GLY A 811 3.10 7.68 10.23
N ASN A 812 3.67 7.90 9.03
CA ASN A 812 3.98 6.82 8.09
C ASN A 812 5.45 6.37 8.25
N ARG A 813 5.64 5.26 8.96
CA ARG A 813 6.94 4.69 9.35
C ARG A 813 7.65 4.02 8.18
N ALA A 814 6.90 3.46 7.21
CA ALA A 814 7.48 2.88 6.00
C ALA A 814 8.11 3.96 5.11
N ALA A 815 7.39 5.06 4.88
CA ALA A 815 7.91 6.23 4.16
C ALA A 815 9.12 6.86 4.86
N LEU A 816 9.06 6.99 6.20
CA LEU A 816 10.19 7.49 7.00
C LEU A 816 11.42 6.58 6.87
N LEU A 817 11.26 5.25 6.96
CA LEU A 817 12.40 4.35 6.79
C LEU A 817 13.00 4.46 5.39
N HIS A 818 12.17 4.56 4.35
CA HIS A 818 12.66 4.73 2.97
C HIS A 818 13.55 5.98 2.85
N ALA A 819 13.13 7.09 3.46
CA ALA A 819 13.90 8.33 3.48
C ALA A 819 15.22 8.18 4.27
N LEU A 820 15.18 7.59 5.47
CA LEU A 820 16.36 7.35 6.31
C LEU A 820 17.37 6.43 5.60
N GLY A 821 16.89 5.35 4.99
CA GLY A 821 17.70 4.38 4.26
C GLY A 821 18.34 4.98 3.01
N SER A 822 17.58 5.77 2.23
CA SER A 822 18.09 6.48 1.05
C SER A 822 19.23 7.44 1.42
N ASN A 823 19.02 8.30 2.43
CA ASN A 823 20.03 9.25 2.90
C ASN A 823 21.28 8.54 3.44
N ALA A 824 21.10 7.51 4.26
CA ALA A 824 22.22 6.76 4.85
C ALA A 824 23.03 6.02 3.78
N ARG A 825 22.36 5.37 2.82
CA ARG A 825 23.03 4.71 1.70
C ARG A 825 23.83 5.71 0.88
N ALA A 826 23.22 6.84 0.50
CA ALA A 826 23.91 7.85 -0.31
C ALA A 826 25.22 8.28 0.36
N ALA A 827 25.16 8.69 1.63
CA ALA A 827 26.35 9.10 2.38
C ALA A 827 27.39 7.97 2.53
N ALA A 828 26.93 6.74 2.80
CA ALA A 828 27.83 5.59 2.99
C ALA A 828 28.55 5.18 1.69
N VAL A 829 27.82 5.06 0.58
CA VAL A 829 28.38 4.63 -0.73
C VAL A 829 29.34 5.68 -1.28
N PHE A 830 29.03 6.96 -1.10
CA PHE A 830 29.84 8.04 -1.68
C PHE A 830 30.95 8.53 -0.76
N GLY A 831 30.89 8.19 0.54
CA GLY A 831 31.85 8.64 1.54
C GLY A 831 31.81 10.15 1.80
N SER A 832 30.70 10.79 1.45
CA SER A 832 30.41 12.22 1.68
C SER A 832 28.90 12.46 1.54
N HIS A 833 28.37 13.49 2.20
CA HIS A 833 27.00 13.95 1.94
C HIS A 833 26.96 14.73 0.61
N MET A 834 26.72 13.99 -0.48
CA MET A 834 26.63 14.50 -1.85
C MET A 834 25.32 15.27 -2.10
N GLU A 835 25.26 16.02 -3.21
CA GLU A 835 24.11 16.82 -3.59
C GLU A 835 22.96 15.97 -4.12
N ASN A 836 23.27 14.97 -4.95
CA ASN A 836 22.27 14.13 -5.59
C ASN A 836 22.83 12.77 -6.03
N LEU A 837 21.92 11.87 -6.39
CA LEU A 837 22.23 10.59 -7.03
C LEU A 837 21.20 10.31 -8.13
N VAL A 838 21.58 9.45 -9.07
CA VAL A 838 20.71 9.02 -10.17
C VAL A 838 19.58 8.15 -9.63
N ALA A 839 18.33 8.49 -9.93
CA ALA A 839 17.17 7.77 -9.39
C ALA A 839 16.98 6.36 -9.97
N THR A 840 17.46 6.09 -11.19
CA THR A 840 17.35 4.77 -11.84
C THR A 840 18.33 3.73 -11.31
N ASP A 841 19.53 4.14 -10.89
CA ASP A 841 20.62 3.20 -10.57
C ASP A 841 21.38 3.50 -9.26
N GLY A 842 21.09 4.64 -8.62
CA GLY A 842 21.66 5.00 -7.34
C GLY A 842 23.15 5.39 -7.38
N THR A 843 23.68 5.73 -8.56
CA THR A 843 25.09 6.16 -8.76
C THR A 843 25.27 7.68 -8.67
N THR A 844 26.52 8.15 -8.59
CA THR A 844 26.88 9.59 -8.63
C THR A 844 27.03 10.13 -10.06
N HIS A 845 26.60 9.41 -11.10
CA HIS A 845 26.78 9.83 -12.49
C HIS A 845 25.75 10.88 -12.93
N THR A 846 25.50 11.87 -12.08
CA THR A 846 24.65 13.01 -12.38
C THR A 846 25.43 14.08 -13.17
N ALA A 847 24.71 15.04 -13.76
CA ALA A 847 25.31 16.08 -14.58
C ALA A 847 26.20 17.03 -13.77
N LEU A 848 25.84 17.28 -12.50
CA LEU A 848 26.55 18.11 -11.54
C LEU A 848 26.33 17.54 -10.13
N ASP A 849 27.40 17.52 -9.34
CA ASP A 849 27.38 17.08 -7.94
C ASP A 849 28.55 17.73 -7.18
N SER A 850 28.42 17.84 -5.86
CA SER A 850 29.47 18.35 -4.99
C SER A 850 29.53 17.56 -3.68
N PRO A 851 30.72 17.09 -3.26
CA PRO A 851 30.94 16.64 -1.89
C PRO A 851 30.62 17.73 -0.89
N ARG A 852 30.26 17.30 0.33
CA ARG A 852 29.93 18.18 1.45
C ARG A 852 28.83 19.18 1.09
N GLN A 853 27.77 18.75 0.40
CA GLN A 853 26.66 19.63 0.07
C GLN A 853 25.89 19.98 1.36
N LEU A 854 25.80 21.27 1.68
CA LEU A 854 25.31 21.80 2.94
C LEU A 854 23.88 21.37 3.25
N TRP A 855 22.99 21.29 2.25
CA TRP A 855 21.60 20.90 2.52
C TRP A 855 21.50 19.41 2.81
N SER A 856 22.33 18.59 2.17
CA SER A 856 22.39 17.15 2.45
C SER A 856 22.95 16.89 3.84
N ILE A 857 24.02 17.61 4.21
CA ILE A 857 24.57 17.62 5.58
C ILE A 857 23.49 18.03 6.58
N ALA A 858 22.84 19.17 6.34
CA ALA A 858 21.80 19.69 7.22
C ALA A 858 20.60 18.76 7.29
N GLY A 859 20.24 18.10 6.19
CA GLY A 859 19.16 17.14 6.09
C GLY A 859 19.42 15.87 6.89
N TYR A 860 20.64 15.32 6.85
CA TYR A 860 21.01 14.15 7.65
C TYR A 860 20.98 14.44 9.15
N ILE A 861 21.58 15.57 9.57
CA ILE A 861 21.52 16.04 10.96
C ILE A 861 20.07 16.30 11.37
N GLY A 862 19.32 16.97 10.50
CA GLY A 862 17.92 17.35 10.69
C GLY A 862 17.03 16.16 10.93
N LEU A 863 16.99 15.21 10.00
CA LEU A 863 16.14 14.01 10.09
C LEU A 863 16.48 13.16 11.33
N THR A 864 17.76 13.09 11.71
CA THR A 864 18.16 12.45 12.97
C THR A 864 17.55 13.16 14.19
N ARG A 865 17.63 14.49 14.24
CA ARG A 865 17.11 15.27 15.38
C ARG A 865 15.59 15.34 15.41
N THR A 866 14.94 15.61 14.27
CA THR A 866 13.49 15.86 14.20
C THR A 866 12.67 14.59 14.16
N ALA A 867 13.14 13.52 13.51
CA ALA A 867 12.43 12.25 13.43
C ALA A 867 12.89 11.27 14.52
N LEU A 868 14.17 10.86 14.53
CA LEU A 868 14.62 9.80 15.46
C LEU A 868 14.67 10.26 16.92
N LEU A 869 15.09 11.51 17.18
CA LEU A 869 15.08 12.10 18.52
C LEU A 869 13.79 12.89 18.82
N GLY A 870 12.97 13.15 17.80
CA GLY A 870 11.68 13.81 17.96
C GLY A 870 11.74 15.28 18.35
N ILE A 871 12.86 15.97 18.17
CA ILE A 871 13.06 17.36 18.63
C ILE A 871 12.32 18.33 17.70
N ASN A 872 11.20 18.88 18.18
CA ASN A 872 10.39 19.85 17.45
C ASN A 872 10.38 21.19 18.19
N TYR A 873 11.04 22.19 17.62
CA TYR A 873 11.13 23.52 18.21
C TYR A 873 9.83 24.31 18.00
N GLU A 874 9.33 24.92 19.06
CA GLU A 874 8.17 25.81 19.05
C GLU A 874 8.48 27.13 19.77
N ALA A 875 7.55 28.09 19.68
CA ALA A 875 7.78 29.42 20.24
C ALA A 875 7.94 29.37 21.78
N ASP A 876 7.23 28.45 22.43
CA ASP A 876 7.14 28.24 23.87
C ASP A 876 8.08 27.15 24.43
N GLY A 877 8.74 26.34 23.59
CA GLY A 877 9.66 25.29 24.05
C GLY A 877 10.03 24.29 22.97
N ILE A 878 10.38 23.08 23.40
CA ILE A 878 10.64 21.93 22.53
C ILE A 878 9.61 20.85 22.84
N HIS A 879 8.87 20.42 21.84
CA HIS A 879 8.02 19.23 21.89
C HIS A 879 8.79 18.00 21.39
N PHE A 880 8.58 16.87 22.07
CA PHE A 880 9.23 15.61 21.70
C PHE A 880 8.22 14.64 21.09
N ALA A 881 8.47 14.21 19.86
CA ALA A 881 7.67 13.24 19.12
C ALA A 881 8.56 12.32 18.26
N PRO A 882 9.42 11.48 18.88
CA PRO A 882 10.30 10.59 18.14
C PRO A 882 9.53 9.51 17.39
N VAL A 883 9.98 9.21 16.18
CA VAL A 883 9.49 8.10 15.37
C VAL A 883 10.71 7.27 14.97
N VAL A 884 10.82 6.08 15.54
CA VAL A 884 11.95 5.17 15.32
C VAL A 884 11.41 3.94 14.59
N PRO A 885 11.72 3.75 13.30
CA PRO A 885 11.41 2.49 12.64
C PRO A 885 12.06 1.33 13.40
N ALA A 886 11.32 0.27 13.68
CA ALA A 886 11.74 -0.93 14.37
C ALA A 886 12.96 -1.67 13.77
N SER A 887 13.33 -1.50 12.49
CA SER A 887 14.60 -2.03 11.94
C SER A 887 15.80 -1.21 12.42
N MET A 888 15.54 -0.05 13.00
CA MET A 888 16.48 0.84 13.65
C MET A 888 16.26 0.82 15.19
N GLU A 889 15.75 -0.28 15.77
CA GLU A 889 15.60 -0.41 17.22
C GLU A 889 16.94 -0.18 17.97
N GLY A 890 16.86 0.33 19.19
CA GLY A 890 18.02 0.56 20.06
C GLY A 890 18.04 1.95 20.69
N ALA A 891 18.98 2.13 21.62
CA ALA A 891 19.13 3.39 22.34
C ALA A 891 19.88 4.42 21.49
N ARG A 892 19.43 5.67 21.57
CA ARG A 892 20.04 6.84 20.95
C ARG A 892 20.23 7.92 21.99
N SER A 893 21.30 8.69 21.86
CA SER A 893 21.51 9.86 22.70
C SER A 893 22.09 11.04 21.92
N LEU A 894 21.70 12.25 22.31
CA LEU A 894 22.34 13.49 21.91
C LEU A 894 22.66 14.28 23.17
N THR A 895 23.94 14.35 23.50
CA THR A 895 24.42 15.04 24.72
C THR A 895 24.98 16.41 24.39
N GLY A 896 24.85 17.36 25.31
CA GLY A 896 25.39 18.71 25.16
C GLY A 896 24.62 19.60 24.18
N LEU A 897 23.38 19.26 23.82
CA LEU A 897 22.54 20.07 22.93
C LEU A 897 22.29 21.44 23.57
N LYS A 898 22.73 22.51 22.92
CA LYS A 898 22.47 23.88 23.36
C LYS A 898 21.09 24.31 22.89
N TYR A 899 20.31 24.89 23.80
CA TYR A 899 19.03 25.52 23.48
C TYR A 899 18.78 26.68 24.44
N ARG A 900 18.79 27.91 23.94
CA ARG A 900 18.66 29.13 24.76
C ARG A 900 19.60 29.12 25.98
N GLY A 901 19.05 29.20 27.19
CA GLY A 901 19.80 29.15 28.45
C GLY A 901 20.08 27.74 28.97
N MET A 902 19.81 26.70 28.18
CA MET A 902 19.88 25.29 28.56
C MET A 902 20.99 24.53 27.83
N THR A 903 21.44 23.47 28.49
CA THR A 903 22.15 22.34 27.86
C THR A 903 21.34 21.08 28.12
N LEU A 904 20.96 20.38 27.06
CA LEU A 904 20.07 19.23 27.12
C LEU A 904 20.82 17.94 26.74
N ASP A 905 20.62 16.90 27.53
CA ASP A 905 21.01 15.54 27.19
C ASP A 905 19.76 14.73 26.88
N VAL A 906 19.52 14.44 25.60
CA VAL A 906 18.33 13.73 25.11
C VAL A 906 18.67 12.26 24.91
N ASN A 907 17.92 11.36 25.56
CA ASN A 907 18.05 9.92 25.39
C ASN A 907 16.72 9.33 24.92
N VAL A 908 16.73 8.60 23.81
CA VAL A 908 15.58 7.86 23.26
C VAL A 908 15.89 6.37 23.32
N ILE A 909 15.00 5.59 23.93
CA ILE A 909 15.16 4.16 24.18
C ILE A 909 14.00 3.40 23.55
N GLY A 910 14.32 2.49 22.63
CA GLY A 910 13.36 1.62 21.95
C GLY A 910 12.95 2.13 20.58
N GLU A 911 11.89 1.52 20.06
CA GLU A 911 11.35 1.74 18.72
C GLU A 911 9.87 2.11 18.74
N GLY A 912 9.39 2.64 17.61
CA GLY A 912 8.01 3.00 17.33
C GLY A 912 7.74 4.50 17.32
N SER A 913 6.46 4.84 17.29
CA SER A 913 5.95 6.22 17.15
C SER A 913 5.26 6.75 18.40
N ILE A 914 5.11 5.92 19.44
CA ILE A 914 4.38 6.26 20.67
C ILE A 914 5.35 6.33 21.84
N ILE A 915 5.29 7.42 22.61
CA ILE A 915 6.08 7.59 23.84
C ILE A 915 5.40 6.80 24.96
N LYS A 916 6.11 5.82 25.52
CA LYS A 916 5.70 5.06 26.72
C LYS A 916 5.88 5.87 27.99
N SER A 917 7.02 6.54 28.11
CA SER A 917 7.32 7.42 29.23
C SER A 917 8.30 8.50 28.83
N PHE A 918 8.08 9.70 29.38
CA PHE A 918 8.98 10.84 29.25
C PHE A 918 9.39 11.32 30.63
N LYS A 919 10.68 11.56 30.84
CA LYS A 919 11.22 12.13 32.08
C LYS A 919 12.09 13.33 31.80
N LEU A 920 11.95 14.36 32.63
CA LEU A 920 12.80 15.52 32.70
C LEU A 920 13.50 15.53 34.07
N ASP A 921 14.83 15.52 34.05
CA ASP A 921 15.68 15.47 35.25
C ASP A 921 15.37 14.28 36.17
N GLY A 922 14.98 13.14 35.57
CA GLY A 922 14.63 11.90 36.26
C GLY A 922 13.17 11.83 36.75
N GLU A 923 12.43 12.93 36.69
CA GLU A 923 11.03 13.01 37.11
C GLU A 923 10.08 12.86 35.91
N PRO A 924 8.97 12.12 36.04
CA PRO A 924 7.96 12.02 34.98
C PRO A 924 7.41 13.40 34.58
N ALA A 925 7.33 13.66 33.28
CA ALA A 925 6.82 14.90 32.73
C ALA A 925 6.07 14.66 31.41
N GLU A 926 5.31 15.66 30.94
CA GLU A 926 4.81 15.67 29.57
C GLU A 926 5.98 15.76 28.58
N PRO A 927 5.85 15.26 27.33
CA PRO A 927 6.88 15.32 26.27
C PRO A 927 7.20 16.74 25.76
N PHE A 928 7.54 17.64 26.67
CA PHE A 928 7.72 19.05 26.42
C PHE A 928 8.74 19.67 27.39
N VAL A 929 9.63 20.47 26.85
CA VAL A 929 10.61 21.25 27.60
C VAL A 929 10.31 22.74 27.41
N PRO A 930 9.82 23.45 28.44
CA PRO A 930 9.47 24.86 28.32
C PRO A 930 10.71 25.73 28.15
N ASN A 931 10.58 26.75 27.33
CA ASN A 931 11.67 27.68 27.00
C ASN A 931 12.12 28.59 28.17
N THR A 932 11.45 28.50 29.32
CA THR A 932 11.74 29.28 30.53
C THR A 932 12.79 28.62 31.43
N LEU A 933 13.16 27.37 31.16
CA LEU A 933 14.18 26.66 31.91
C LEU A 933 15.60 27.17 31.59
N THR A 934 16.53 26.89 32.50
CA THR A 934 17.94 27.29 32.40
C THR A 934 18.83 26.28 33.11
N GLY A 935 20.05 26.07 32.61
CA GLY A 935 21.00 25.13 33.21
C GLY A 935 21.11 23.82 32.44
N GLU A 936 21.62 22.79 33.10
CA GLU A 936 21.78 21.45 32.52
C GLU A 936 20.55 20.60 32.84
N HIS A 937 19.99 19.93 31.84
CA HIS A 937 18.82 19.08 32.00
C HIS A 937 18.99 17.76 31.24
N SER A 938 18.47 16.67 31.82
CA SER A 938 18.45 15.35 31.17
C SER A 938 17.05 14.94 30.79
N ILE A 939 16.90 14.43 29.58
CA ILE A 939 15.64 13.97 29.00
C ILE A 939 15.76 12.48 28.70
N GLU A 940 14.81 11.69 29.20
CA GLU A 940 14.70 10.26 28.91
C GLU A 940 13.34 9.99 28.28
N ILE A 941 13.35 9.41 27.08
CA ILE A 941 12.18 9.06 26.31
C ILE A 941 12.23 7.56 26.06
N VAL A 942 11.24 6.84 26.56
CA VAL A 942 11.09 5.40 26.32
C VAL A 942 9.92 5.21 25.38
N MET A 943 10.13 4.44 24.30
CA MET A 943 9.13 4.20 23.26
C MET A 943 8.28 2.96 23.57
N VAL A 944 7.04 2.96 23.07
CA VAL A 944 6.23 1.74 22.93
C VAL A 944 6.57 1.12 21.58
N SER A 945 7.06 -0.12 21.61
CA SER A 945 7.26 -0.91 20.40
C SER A 945 5.94 -1.01 19.63
N ASP A 946 5.92 -0.47 18.42
CA ASP A 946 4.83 -0.63 17.46
C ASP A 946 5.16 -1.69 16.41
N TYR A 947 6.10 -2.59 16.73
CA TYR A 947 6.54 -3.72 15.91
C TYR A 947 5.37 -4.56 15.35
N TYR A 948 4.28 -4.69 16.11
CA TYR A 948 3.06 -5.45 15.72
C TYR A 948 1.94 -4.58 15.14
N ALA A 949 2.16 -3.29 14.95
CA ALA A 949 1.18 -2.45 14.26
C ALA A 949 1.07 -2.89 12.80
N ALA A 950 -0.09 -2.63 12.19
CA ALA A 950 -0.27 -2.85 10.76
C ALA A 950 0.83 -2.13 9.96
N ALA A 951 1.27 -2.76 8.88
CA ALA A 951 2.27 -2.17 7.99
C ALA A 951 1.70 -0.90 7.34
N ASP A 952 2.50 0.17 7.34
CA ASP A 952 2.15 1.37 6.60
C ASP A 952 2.32 1.11 5.12
N LYS A 953 1.39 1.63 4.32
CA LYS A 953 1.48 1.54 2.86
C LYS A 953 2.38 2.64 2.32
N VAL A 954 3.16 2.29 1.30
CA VAL A 954 3.99 3.22 0.52
C VAL A 954 4.09 2.72 -0.91
N THR A 955 4.03 3.62 -1.90
CA THR A 955 4.07 3.27 -3.32
C THR A 955 5.49 3.42 -3.86
N ILE A 956 6.26 2.33 -3.92
CA ILE A 956 7.61 2.31 -4.50
C ILE A 956 7.55 1.59 -5.84
N LEU A 957 7.96 2.29 -6.91
CA LEU A 957 7.88 1.82 -8.28
C LEU A 957 9.22 2.05 -8.99
N PRO A 958 9.59 1.24 -10.00
CA PRO A 958 10.68 1.60 -10.90
C PRO A 958 10.47 3.00 -11.47
N VAL A 959 11.57 3.73 -11.68
CA VAL A 959 11.54 5.09 -12.28
C VAL A 959 10.79 5.03 -13.62
N GLN A 960 9.78 5.89 -13.78
CA GLN A 960 8.94 5.94 -14.97
C GLN A 960 9.18 7.22 -15.74
N PHE A 961 9.43 7.09 -17.04
CA PHE A 961 9.54 8.23 -17.94
C PHE A 961 8.23 8.42 -18.68
N ASP A 962 7.78 9.66 -18.73
CA ASP A 962 6.63 10.07 -19.52
C ASP A 962 6.98 10.16 -21.02
N ILE A 963 5.97 10.20 -21.87
CA ILE A 963 6.13 10.41 -23.32
C ILE A 963 6.42 11.88 -23.65
N ASP A 964 7.09 12.13 -24.78
CA ASP A 964 7.38 13.49 -25.23
C ASP A 964 6.10 14.22 -25.69
N TYR A 965 6.13 15.56 -25.70
CA TYR A 965 4.98 16.36 -26.10
C TYR A 965 4.94 16.64 -27.61
N PRO A 966 3.74 16.80 -28.22
CA PRO A 966 3.62 17.09 -29.65
C PRO A 966 4.25 18.43 -30.05
N ARG A 967 5.09 18.44 -31.08
CA ARG A 967 5.51 19.68 -31.78
C ARG A 967 4.47 20.03 -32.84
N VAL A 968 3.57 20.96 -32.52
CA VAL A 968 2.42 21.30 -33.35
C VAL A 968 2.75 22.47 -34.28
N SER A 969 2.25 22.41 -35.51
CA SER A 969 2.31 23.48 -36.50
C SER A 969 0.91 23.75 -37.05
N LEU A 970 0.67 24.95 -37.57
CA LEU A 970 -0.59 25.34 -38.21
C LEU A 970 -0.35 25.66 -39.68
N SER A 971 -1.11 25.02 -40.58
CA SER A 971 -1.14 25.35 -42.02
C SER A 971 -2.57 25.26 -42.52
N ASP A 972 -3.02 26.27 -43.28
CA ASP A 972 -4.35 26.32 -43.93
C ASP A 972 -5.55 26.02 -43.01
N GLY A 973 -5.45 26.35 -41.71
CA GLY A 973 -6.50 26.10 -40.71
C GLY A 973 -6.46 24.70 -40.08
N THR A 974 -5.46 23.89 -40.40
CA THR A 974 -5.24 22.54 -39.84
C THR A 974 -4.02 22.56 -38.92
N LEU A 975 -4.19 22.09 -37.68
CA LEU A 975 -3.09 21.76 -36.78
C LEU A 975 -2.50 20.41 -37.19
N ALA A 976 -1.18 20.30 -37.23
CA ALA A 976 -0.49 19.05 -37.57
C ALA A 976 0.77 18.85 -36.71
N TRP A 977 1.03 17.61 -36.33
CA TRP A 977 2.21 17.19 -35.58
C TRP A 977 2.71 15.82 -36.07
N ASN A 978 3.92 15.44 -35.64
CA ASN A 978 4.44 14.09 -35.84
C ASN A 978 3.89 13.15 -34.76
N ALA A 979 3.74 11.87 -35.08
CA ALA A 979 3.38 10.87 -34.07
C ALA A 979 4.43 10.84 -32.95
N VAL A 980 3.95 10.94 -31.71
CA VAL A 980 4.76 10.79 -30.50
C VAL A 980 4.91 9.30 -30.20
N GLU A 981 6.14 8.85 -29.96
CA GLU A 981 6.42 7.46 -29.60
C GLU A 981 5.69 7.08 -28.30
N GLY A 982 4.96 5.96 -28.31
CA GLY A 982 4.17 5.49 -27.17
C GLY A 982 2.79 6.14 -27.00
N ALA A 983 2.45 7.17 -27.78
CA ALA A 983 1.14 7.81 -27.72
C ALA A 983 0.04 6.96 -28.40
N ALA A 984 -1.10 6.80 -27.72
CA ALA A 984 -2.29 6.13 -28.21
C ALA A 984 -3.36 7.11 -28.71
N SER A 985 -3.45 8.28 -28.08
CA SER A 985 -4.37 9.36 -28.46
C SER A 985 -3.75 10.73 -28.20
N TYR A 986 -4.41 11.75 -28.73
CA TYR A 986 -4.10 13.16 -28.55
C TYR A 986 -5.36 13.92 -28.14
N SER A 987 -5.28 14.60 -26.99
CA SER A 987 -6.28 15.57 -26.56
C SER A 987 -5.97 16.92 -27.17
N VAL A 988 -6.90 17.48 -27.94
CA VAL A 988 -6.81 18.83 -28.51
C VAL A 988 -7.66 19.75 -27.64
N LEU A 989 -7.02 20.74 -27.03
CA LEU A 989 -7.68 21.74 -26.19
C LEU A 989 -7.74 23.07 -26.92
N CYS A 990 -8.87 23.77 -26.80
CA CYS A 990 -9.10 25.14 -27.24
C CYS A 990 -9.46 25.99 -26.03
N ASP A 991 -8.73 27.08 -25.81
CA ASP A 991 -8.92 27.99 -24.67
C ASP A 991 -8.92 27.27 -23.29
N GLY A 992 -8.22 26.13 -23.18
CA GLY A 992 -8.14 25.30 -21.97
C GLY A 992 -9.23 24.22 -21.84
N VAL A 993 -10.12 24.10 -22.82
CA VAL A 993 -11.20 23.10 -22.84
C VAL A 993 -10.92 22.04 -23.90
N SER A 994 -11.05 20.76 -23.56
CA SER A 994 -10.91 19.67 -24.55
C SER A 994 -12.01 19.75 -25.61
N VAL A 995 -11.62 19.86 -26.88
CA VAL A 995 -12.52 19.94 -28.04
C VAL A 995 -12.48 18.70 -28.93
N ALA A 996 -11.46 17.85 -28.77
CA ALA A 996 -11.36 16.57 -29.44
C ALA A 996 -10.38 15.63 -28.73
N GLU A 997 -10.65 14.33 -28.84
CA GLU A 997 -9.73 13.24 -28.53
C GLU A 997 -9.56 12.42 -29.81
N ILE A 998 -8.35 12.37 -30.37
CA ILE A 998 -8.12 11.74 -31.68
C ILE A 998 -6.88 10.84 -31.66
N SER A 999 -6.86 9.81 -32.51
CA SER A 999 -5.66 8.98 -32.73
C SER A 999 -4.78 9.50 -33.89
N GLY A 1000 -5.34 10.36 -34.75
CA GLY A 1000 -4.60 10.99 -35.84
C GLY A 1000 -3.69 12.13 -35.36
N THR A 1001 -2.77 12.55 -36.21
CA THR A 1001 -1.79 13.61 -35.91
C THR A 1001 -2.10 14.95 -36.58
N SER A 1002 -3.38 15.16 -36.90
CA SER A 1002 -3.88 16.41 -37.44
C SER A 1002 -5.30 16.71 -36.98
N PHE A 1003 -5.64 17.99 -36.87
CA PHE A 1003 -6.94 18.47 -36.44
C PHE A 1003 -7.32 19.75 -37.18
N ASP A 1004 -8.45 19.75 -37.87
CA ASP A 1004 -9.00 20.94 -38.52
C ASP A 1004 -9.63 21.86 -37.48
N VAL A 1005 -9.13 23.10 -37.40
CA VAL A 1005 -9.56 24.09 -36.43
C VAL A 1005 -11.01 24.49 -36.70
N LYS A 1006 -11.86 24.36 -35.67
CA LYS A 1006 -13.30 24.61 -35.77
C LYS A 1006 -13.72 26.01 -35.34
N GLU A 1007 -12.94 26.65 -34.47
CA GLU A 1007 -13.26 27.96 -33.90
C GLU A 1007 -12.00 28.76 -33.59
N PRO A 1008 -12.08 30.09 -33.47
CA PRO A 1008 -10.95 30.88 -32.98
C PRO A 1008 -10.60 30.56 -31.53
N GLY A 1009 -9.32 30.57 -31.18
CA GLY A 1009 -8.86 30.33 -29.81
C GLY A 1009 -7.36 30.06 -29.72
N GLU A 1010 -6.88 29.81 -28.51
CA GLU A 1010 -5.54 29.26 -28.27
C GLU A 1010 -5.60 27.74 -28.16
N TYR A 1011 -4.90 27.06 -29.05
CA TYR A 1011 -4.90 25.60 -29.15
C TYR A 1011 -3.62 24.99 -28.59
N VAL A 1012 -3.78 23.87 -27.87
CA VAL A 1012 -2.68 23.00 -27.43
C VAL A 1012 -3.05 21.53 -27.66
N VAL A 1013 -2.04 20.68 -27.80
CA VAL A 1013 -2.20 19.24 -27.96
C VAL A 1013 -1.42 18.52 -26.88
N ILE A 1014 -2.05 17.53 -26.24
CA ILE A 1014 -1.45 16.66 -25.22
C ILE A 1014 -1.53 15.24 -25.73
N ALA A 1015 -0.40 14.53 -25.78
CA ALA A 1015 -0.37 13.10 -26.09
C ALA A 1015 -0.65 12.26 -24.83
N SER A 1016 -1.37 11.15 -25.01
CA SER A 1016 -1.77 10.22 -23.94
C SER A 1016 -1.42 8.77 -24.30
N THR A 1017 -1.01 7.96 -23.33
CA THR A 1017 -0.73 6.52 -23.52
C THR A 1017 -1.97 5.64 -23.21
N ILE A 1018 -1.93 4.36 -23.60
CA ILE A 1018 -2.99 3.38 -23.25
C ILE A 1018 -3.15 3.23 -21.72
N GLY A 1019 -2.05 3.42 -20.97
CA GLY A 1019 -2.03 3.33 -19.51
C GLY A 1019 -2.45 4.60 -18.77
N GLY A 1020 -2.87 5.66 -19.49
CA GLY A 1020 -3.35 6.90 -18.88
C GLY A 1020 -2.27 7.87 -18.39
N THR A 1021 -1.02 7.74 -18.85
CA THR A 1021 0.00 8.78 -18.70
C THR A 1021 -0.11 9.83 -19.80
N HIS A 1022 0.31 11.07 -19.51
CA HIS A 1022 0.13 12.22 -20.40
C HIS A 1022 1.40 13.04 -20.50
N SER A 1023 1.86 13.31 -21.73
CA SER A 1023 2.92 14.28 -22.02
C SER A 1023 2.62 15.67 -21.46
N PHE A 1024 3.61 16.56 -21.45
CA PHE A 1024 3.32 18.00 -21.39
C PHE A 1024 2.46 18.44 -22.60
N MET A 1025 1.75 19.56 -22.47
CA MET A 1025 1.14 20.22 -23.62
C MET A 1025 2.15 20.78 -24.62
N SER A 1026 1.78 20.78 -25.90
CA SER A 1026 2.49 21.46 -26.98
C SER A 1026 2.62 22.96 -26.74
N GLU A 1027 3.47 23.63 -27.52
CA GLU A 1027 3.48 25.09 -27.55
C GLU A 1027 2.08 25.63 -27.93
N PRO A 1028 1.52 26.61 -27.20
CA PRO A 1028 0.22 27.18 -27.52
C PRO A 1028 0.22 27.95 -28.85
N ILE A 1029 -0.75 27.62 -29.73
CA ILE A 1029 -0.94 28.27 -31.04
C ILE A 1029 -2.24 29.08 -31.03
N ARG A 1030 -2.13 30.40 -31.23
CA ARG A 1030 -3.30 31.29 -31.40
C ARG A 1030 -3.84 31.16 -32.83
N VAL A 1031 -5.10 30.75 -32.99
CA VAL A 1031 -5.76 30.59 -34.29
C VAL A 1031 -7.00 31.48 -34.37
N GLY A 1032 -7.15 32.23 -35.46
CA GLY A 1032 -8.38 32.99 -35.74
C GLY A 1032 -8.68 34.17 -34.81
N LEU A 1033 -7.77 34.52 -33.88
CA LEU A 1033 -7.92 35.71 -33.05
C LEU A 1033 -7.81 36.97 -33.91
N LYS A 1034 -8.71 37.94 -33.67
CA LYS A 1034 -8.62 39.24 -34.31
C LYS A 1034 -7.61 40.09 -33.56
N GLU A 1035 -6.82 40.86 -34.30
CA GLU A 1035 -5.88 41.81 -33.73
C GLU A 1035 -6.31 43.23 -34.10
N VAL A 1036 -6.23 44.14 -33.14
CA VAL A 1036 -6.14 45.56 -33.47
C VAL A 1036 -4.77 45.76 -34.12
N PRO A 1037 -4.66 46.45 -35.28
CA PRO A 1037 -3.38 46.64 -35.97
C PRO A 1037 -2.26 47.01 -34.98
N PRO A 1038 -1.14 46.26 -34.95
CA PRO A 1038 -0.11 46.45 -33.95
C PRO A 1038 0.35 47.90 -33.88
N ILE A 1039 0.38 48.45 -32.67
CA ILE A 1039 0.75 49.85 -32.46
C ILE A 1039 2.25 49.89 -32.21
N LYS A 1040 2.99 50.41 -33.19
CA LYS A 1040 4.41 50.75 -33.01
C LYS A 1040 4.53 51.85 -31.97
N CYS A 1041 5.21 51.56 -30.87
CA CYS A 1041 5.35 52.48 -29.74
C CYS A 1041 6.81 52.75 -29.34
N GLU A 1042 7.77 51.97 -29.89
CA GLU A 1042 9.23 52.04 -29.67
C GLU A 1042 9.70 52.95 -28.52
N ALA A 1043 9.93 52.36 -27.35
CA ALA A 1043 10.33 53.07 -26.15
C ALA A 1043 11.41 52.30 -25.37
N THR A 1044 12.49 53.00 -25.03
CA THR A 1044 13.48 52.51 -24.07
C THR A 1044 12.96 52.75 -22.64
N LEU A 1045 12.69 51.66 -21.94
CA LEU A 1045 12.33 51.67 -20.53
C LEU A 1045 13.62 51.57 -19.71
N GLY A 1046 13.76 52.42 -18.69
CA GLY A 1046 14.93 52.42 -17.81
C GLY A 1046 14.58 52.37 -16.32
N SER A 1047 15.60 52.37 -15.46
CA SER A 1047 15.51 52.32 -13.99
C SER A 1047 15.23 53.69 -13.33
N ARG A 1048 14.93 54.74 -14.12
CA ARG A 1048 14.54 56.04 -13.56
C ARG A 1048 13.09 56.02 -13.09
N ARG A 1049 12.87 56.43 -11.83
CA ARG A 1049 11.52 56.62 -11.26
C ARG A 1049 10.72 57.58 -12.14
N GLY A 1050 9.54 57.14 -12.60
CA GLY A 1050 8.72 57.88 -13.58
C GLY A 1050 8.92 57.46 -15.04
N SER A 1051 9.83 56.52 -15.34
CA SER A 1051 9.89 55.86 -16.66
C SER A 1051 8.54 55.21 -16.93
N GLN A 1052 7.87 55.67 -17.99
CA GLN A 1052 6.57 55.16 -18.40
C GLN A 1052 6.45 55.09 -19.92
N LEU A 1053 5.70 54.12 -20.40
CA LEU A 1053 5.14 54.09 -21.74
C LEU A 1053 3.63 54.28 -21.62
N LYS A 1054 3.03 55.14 -22.45
CA LYS A 1054 1.59 55.31 -22.55
C LYS A 1054 1.17 55.20 -24.01
N VAL A 1055 0.27 54.28 -24.29
CA VAL A 1055 -0.33 54.06 -25.61
C VAL A 1055 -1.84 54.22 -25.48
N VAL A 1056 -2.44 54.99 -26.38
CA VAL A 1056 -3.91 55.11 -26.47
C VAL A 1056 -4.36 54.31 -27.68
N LEU A 1057 -5.39 53.49 -27.50
CA LEU A 1057 -5.94 52.66 -28.57
C LEU A 1057 -7.46 52.61 -28.51
N ILE A 1058 -8.07 52.16 -29.61
CA ILE A 1058 -9.51 51.98 -29.71
C ILE A 1058 -9.81 50.48 -29.69
N ALA A 1059 -10.50 50.01 -28.66
CA ALA A 1059 -11.08 48.67 -28.63
C ALA A 1059 -12.30 48.66 -29.57
N PRO A 1060 -12.28 47.86 -30.66
CA PRO A 1060 -13.34 47.91 -31.67
C PRO A 1060 -14.69 47.38 -31.15
N VAL A 1061 -14.67 46.48 -30.16
CA VAL A 1061 -15.86 45.86 -29.57
C VAL A 1061 -15.71 45.76 -28.06
N THR A 1062 -16.82 45.67 -27.34
CA THR A 1062 -16.79 45.32 -25.92
C THR A 1062 -16.48 43.83 -25.78
N GLY A 1063 -15.45 43.47 -25.01
CA GLY A 1063 -15.10 42.07 -24.81
C GLY A 1063 -13.79 41.88 -24.05
N THR A 1064 -13.34 40.62 -24.05
CA THR A 1064 -12.07 40.20 -23.45
C THR A 1064 -10.95 40.31 -24.47
N TYR A 1065 -9.87 40.93 -24.05
CA TYR A 1065 -8.67 41.18 -24.82
C TYR A 1065 -7.43 40.60 -24.13
N TRP A 1066 -6.41 40.31 -24.93
CA TRP A 1066 -5.07 39.95 -24.47
C TRP A 1066 -4.08 41.02 -24.89
N VAL A 1067 -3.36 41.55 -23.91
CA VAL A 1067 -2.36 42.61 -24.08
C VAL A 1067 -0.97 42.01 -23.90
N ASP A 1068 -0.14 42.09 -24.93
CA ASP A 1068 1.29 41.76 -24.85
C ASP A 1068 2.14 42.72 -25.69
N PHE A 1069 3.44 42.77 -25.37
CA PHE A 1069 4.38 43.71 -25.97
C PHE A 1069 5.53 42.93 -26.60
N SER A 1070 6.00 43.38 -27.76
CA SER A 1070 7.29 42.92 -28.27
C SER A 1070 8.41 43.72 -27.62
N TYR A 1071 9.46 43.03 -27.17
CA TYR A 1071 10.54 43.65 -26.42
C TYR A 1071 11.91 43.04 -26.72
N SER A 1072 12.95 43.81 -26.40
CA SER A 1072 14.35 43.37 -26.35
C SER A 1072 14.94 43.71 -24.98
N ASN A 1073 15.73 42.80 -24.41
CA ASN A 1073 16.48 43.02 -23.17
C ASN A 1073 17.88 42.43 -23.32
N GLY A 1074 18.82 43.26 -23.81
CA GLY A 1074 20.20 42.88 -24.10
C GLY A 1074 21.15 42.92 -22.90
N ASN A 1075 20.64 42.80 -21.67
CA ASN A 1075 21.43 43.02 -20.45
C ASN A 1075 22.25 41.81 -19.96
N GLY A 1076 22.34 40.73 -20.74
CA GLY A 1076 23.16 39.53 -20.44
C GLY A 1076 22.46 38.23 -20.84
N ASP A 1077 23.08 37.09 -20.58
CA ASP A 1077 22.49 35.78 -20.92
C ASP A 1077 21.25 35.44 -20.07
N LEU A 1078 20.58 34.34 -20.46
CA LEU A 1078 19.32 33.86 -19.87
C LEU A 1078 19.49 33.09 -18.55
N THR A 1079 20.72 32.82 -18.15
CA THR A 1079 21.07 31.90 -17.06
C THR A 1079 21.78 32.59 -15.90
N THR A 1080 22.29 33.79 -16.13
CA THR A 1080 23.08 34.56 -15.17
C THR A 1080 22.57 35.99 -15.05
N HIS A 1081 22.91 36.62 -13.93
CA HIS A 1081 22.56 38.01 -13.57
C HIS A 1081 21.10 38.22 -13.13
N GLN A 1082 20.84 39.36 -12.46
CA GLN A 1082 19.57 39.68 -11.78
C GLN A 1082 18.80 40.78 -12.51
N LYS A 1083 18.77 40.72 -13.85
CA LYS A 1083 18.47 41.87 -14.73
C LYS A 1083 17.18 41.68 -15.56
N CYS A 1084 16.26 40.84 -15.10
CA CYS A 1084 14.90 40.81 -15.63
C CYS A 1084 14.25 42.20 -15.45
N ALA A 1085 13.75 42.80 -16.52
CA ALA A 1085 13.08 44.09 -16.45
C ALA A 1085 11.59 43.87 -16.18
N THR A 1086 10.97 44.69 -15.33
CA THR A 1086 9.52 44.56 -15.04
C THR A 1086 8.79 45.88 -15.00
N ARG A 1087 7.54 45.91 -15.47
CA ARG A 1087 6.69 47.12 -15.43
C ARG A 1087 5.29 46.77 -14.95
N ALA A 1088 4.69 47.68 -14.19
CA ALA A 1088 3.29 47.54 -13.79
C ALA A 1088 2.40 48.00 -14.95
N LEU A 1089 1.46 47.16 -15.35
CA LEU A 1089 0.47 47.45 -16.38
C LEU A 1089 -0.71 48.20 -15.78
N TYR A 1090 -1.07 49.31 -16.40
CA TYR A 1090 -2.27 50.08 -16.08
C TYR A 1090 -3.18 50.18 -17.31
N ILE A 1091 -4.48 50.03 -17.08
CA ILE A 1091 -5.54 50.30 -18.04
C ILE A 1091 -6.43 51.39 -17.44
N ASP A 1092 -6.55 52.53 -18.14
CA ASP A 1092 -7.35 53.68 -17.70
C ASP A 1092 -7.03 54.16 -16.29
N GLY A 1093 -5.73 54.20 -15.99
CA GLY A 1093 -5.20 54.62 -14.70
C GLY A 1093 -5.38 53.60 -13.56
N LYS A 1094 -5.97 52.42 -13.82
CA LYS A 1094 -6.08 51.33 -12.86
C LYS A 1094 -5.02 50.27 -13.11
N ARG A 1095 -4.32 49.84 -12.07
CA ARG A 1095 -3.35 48.74 -12.15
C ARG A 1095 -4.07 47.43 -12.44
N VAL A 1096 -3.56 46.66 -13.40
CA VAL A 1096 -4.11 45.35 -13.79
C VAL A 1096 -3.18 44.22 -13.39
N ASP A 1097 -1.95 44.20 -13.90
CA ASP A 1097 -0.98 43.13 -13.66
C ASP A 1097 0.46 43.67 -13.85
N SER A 1098 1.44 42.78 -13.95
CA SER A 1098 2.84 43.08 -14.22
C SER A 1098 3.28 42.48 -15.56
N ILE A 1099 4.06 43.25 -16.30
CA ILE A 1099 4.72 42.84 -17.53
C ILE A 1099 6.17 42.49 -17.20
N VAL A 1100 6.56 41.26 -17.52
CA VAL A 1100 7.92 40.75 -17.32
C VAL A 1100 8.66 40.72 -18.66
N MET A 1101 9.90 41.22 -18.64
CA MET A 1101 10.80 41.28 -19.77
C MET A 1101 12.15 40.68 -19.36
N PRO A 1102 12.23 39.33 -19.24
CA PRO A 1102 13.48 38.61 -19.00
C PRO A 1102 14.59 39.03 -19.96
N GLN A 1103 15.85 38.77 -19.60
CA GLN A 1103 16.95 38.96 -20.54
C GLN A 1103 16.71 38.16 -21.84
N ARG A 1104 17.34 38.56 -22.95
CA ARG A 1104 17.31 37.85 -24.24
C ARG A 1104 18.72 37.78 -24.85
N GLY A 1105 19.74 37.64 -24.01
CA GLY A 1105 21.14 37.67 -24.43
C GLY A 1105 21.76 39.06 -24.36
N THR A 1106 22.88 39.24 -25.06
CA THR A 1106 23.59 40.53 -25.14
C THR A 1106 23.21 41.35 -26.37
N ASP A 1107 22.41 40.79 -27.28
CA ASP A 1107 21.98 41.47 -28.50
C ASP A 1107 20.61 42.14 -28.31
N TRP A 1108 20.57 43.46 -28.51
CA TRP A 1108 19.36 44.28 -28.44
C TRP A 1108 18.48 44.19 -29.71
N SER A 1109 18.94 43.47 -30.74
CA SER A 1109 18.17 43.14 -31.94
C SER A 1109 17.26 41.93 -31.73
N GLU A 1110 17.55 41.07 -30.75
CA GLU A 1110 16.71 39.93 -30.40
C GLU A 1110 15.39 40.41 -29.79
N VAL A 1111 14.27 39.96 -30.37
CA VAL A 1111 12.92 40.36 -29.97
C VAL A 1111 12.15 39.13 -29.47
N GLY A 1112 11.38 39.30 -28.41
CA GLY A 1112 10.41 38.33 -27.93
C GLY A 1112 9.12 39.01 -27.50
N TRP A 1113 8.11 38.20 -27.16
CA TRP A 1113 6.86 38.70 -26.58
C TRP A 1113 6.90 38.61 -25.05
N THR A 1114 6.33 39.60 -24.38
CA THR A 1114 6.12 39.56 -22.92
C THR A 1114 5.04 38.54 -22.56
N ASN A 1115 4.82 38.35 -21.25
CA ASN A 1115 3.63 37.65 -20.79
C ASN A 1115 2.39 38.39 -21.27
N SER A 1116 1.33 37.63 -21.57
CA SER A 1116 0.06 38.17 -22.03
C SER A 1116 -0.90 38.38 -20.86
N VAL A 1117 -1.50 39.56 -20.79
CA VAL A 1117 -2.43 39.93 -19.72
C VAL A 1117 -3.85 40.00 -20.28
N LYS A 1118 -4.75 39.24 -19.66
CA LYS A 1118 -6.18 39.20 -20.00
C LYS A 1118 -6.90 40.41 -19.36
N VAL A 1119 -7.61 41.20 -20.15
CA VAL A 1119 -8.34 42.40 -19.71
C VAL A 1119 -9.70 42.50 -20.39
N ASP A 1120 -10.70 42.96 -19.65
CA ASP A 1120 -12.01 43.29 -20.23
C ASP A 1120 -12.08 44.77 -20.58
N LEU A 1121 -12.35 45.07 -21.85
CA LEU A 1121 -12.45 46.42 -22.39
C LEU A 1121 -13.84 46.68 -22.96
N THR A 1122 -14.31 47.91 -22.81
CA THR A 1122 -15.50 48.38 -23.52
C THR A 1122 -15.14 48.80 -24.94
N SER A 1123 -16.10 48.82 -25.86
CA SER A 1123 -15.86 49.45 -27.16
C SER A 1123 -15.57 50.95 -26.96
N GLY A 1124 -14.46 51.44 -27.52
CA GLY A 1124 -14.04 52.83 -27.38
C GLY A 1124 -12.56 53.02 -27.08
N GLU A 1125 -12.19 54.24 -26.71
CA GLU A 1125 -10.82 54.63 -26.41
C GLU A 1125 -10.38 54.14 -25.02
N HIS A 1126 -9.19 53.55 -24.95
CA HIS A 1126 -8.56 53.08 -23.73
C HIS A 1126 -7.08 53.49 -23.68
N SER A 1127 -6.60 53.79 -22.48
CA SER A 1127 -5.18 54.09 -22.22
C SER A 1127 -4.47 52.90 -21.59
N ILE A 1128 -3.39 52.45 -22.23
CA ILE A 1128 -2.53 51.36 -21.76
C ILE A 1128 -1.18 51.94 -21.36
N GLU A 1129 -0.78 51.70 -20.11
CA GLU A 1129 0.46 52.27 -19.57
C GLU A 1129 1.35 51.21 -18.90
N LEU A 1130 2.65 51.26 -19.20
CA LEU A 1130 3.69 50.52 -18.47
C LEU A 1130 4.43 51.48 -17.56
N ARG A 1131 4.42 51.23 -16.24
CA ARG A 1131 5.03 52.13 -15.24
C ARG A 1131 6.12 51.44 -14.44
N TYR A 1132 7.22 52.17 -14.20
CA TYR A 1132 8.24 51.79 -13.23
C TYR A 1132 7.90 52.34 -11.84
N ILE A 1133 7.66 51.45 -10.88
CA ILE A 1133 7.21 51.75 -9.51
C ILE A 1133 8.20 51.14 -8.49
N GLU A 1134 8.01 51.39 -7.19
CA GLU A 1134 8.98 50.96 -6.17
C GLU A 1134 8.99 49.44 -5.99
N GLU A 1135 7.82 48.82 -6.11
CA GLU A 1135 7.56 47.42 -5.87
C GLU A 1135 8.05 46.51 -7.00
N ASN A 1136 8.29 47.06 -8.20
CA ASN A 1136 8.72 46.31 -9.38
C ASN A 1136 10.20 46.57 -9.76
N VAL A 1137 10.98 47.14 -8.85
CA VAL A 1137 12.44 47.23 -9.03
C VAL A 1137 13.04 45.83 -8.95
N ASN A 1138 13.79 45.39 -9.96
CA ASN A 1138 14.44 44.08 -9.96
C ASN A 1138 15.57 43.93 -8.90
N MET A 1139 16.27 42.79 -8.92
CA MET A 1139 17.30 42.46 -7.91
C MET A 1139 18.67 43.07 -8.20
N ASP A 1140 18.99 43.45 -9.45
CA ASP A 1140 20.19 44.24 -9.77
C ASP A 1140 20.06 45.70 -9.30
N ILE A 1141 18.82 46.24 -9.31
CA ILE A 1141 18.41 47.58 -8.88
C ILE A 1141 18.99 48.70 -9.77
N ASP A 1142 20.25 48.62 -10.18
CA ASP A 1142 20.89 49.58 -11.07
C ASP A 1142 20.47 49.37 -12.53
N THR A 1143 20.34 48.12 -12.96
CA THR A 1143 20.02 47.72 -14.34
C THR A 1143 18.64 47.08 -14.45
N ASP A 1144 17.66 47.85 -14.93
CA ASP A 1144 16.27 47.43 -15.14
C ASP A 1144 15.74 48.04 -16.45
N SER A 1145 16.50 47.82 -17.54
CA SER A 1145 16.20 48.39 -18.85
C SER A 1145 15.68 47.35 -19.84
N ALA A 1146 14.74 47.77 -20.69
CA ALA A 1146 14.25 46.99 -21.82
C ALA A 1146 13.80 47.95 -22.93
N VAL A 1147 13.78 47.49 -24.17
CA VAL A 1147 13.22 48.24 -25.30
C VAL A 1147 11.92 47.59 -25.69
N VAL A 1148 10.79 48.28 -25.54
CA VAL A 1148 9.49 47.85 -26.04
C VAL A 1148 9.32 48.41 -27.45
N ARG A 1149 8.85 47.60 -28.40
CA ARG A 1149 8.75 47.99 -29.82
C ARG A 1149 7.31 48.13 -30.29
N GLU A 1150 6.49 47.11 -30.05
CA GLU A 1150 5.11 47.04 -30.52
C GLU A 1150 4.17 46.56 -29.40
N LEU A 1151 2.96 47.11 -29.38
CA LEU A 1151 1.86 46.63 -28.55
C LEU A 1151 0.93 45.81 -29.44
N ARG A 1152 0.64 44.58 -29.02
CA ARG A 1152 -0.36 43.70 -29.64
C ARG A 1152 -1.57 43.58 -28.73
N LEU A 1153 -2.73 43.80 -29.32
CA LEU A 1153 -4.03 43.67 -28.66
C LEU A 1153 -4.90 42.70 -29.46
N SER A 1154 -5.05 41.48 -28.96
CA SER A 1154 -5.84 40.42 -29.61
C SER A 1154 -7.16 40.14 -28.87
N TYR A 1155 -8.21 39.74 -29.60
CA TYR A 1155 -9.52 39.40 -29.04
C TYR A 1155 -10.25 38.32 -29.85
N LYS A 1156 -11.19 37.64 -29.19
CA LYS A 1156 -12.14 36.71 -29.80
C LYS A 1156 -13.41 37.49 -30.17
N ASN A 1157 -13.86 37.39 -31.42
CA ASN A 1157 -15.15 37.96 -31.81
C ASN A 1157 -16.25 37.04 -31.27
N LYS A 1158 -17.22 37.58 -30.51
CA LYS A 1158 -18.39 36.81 -30.12
C LYS A 1158 -19.24 36.42 -31.34
#